data_AF-A0A7J8C0U3-F1
#
_entry.id   AF-A0A7J8C0U3-F1
#
_cell.length_a   1.000
_cell.length_b   1.000
_cell.length_c   1.000
_cell.angle_alpha   90.00
_cell.angle_beta   90.00
_cell.angle_gamma   90.00
#
_symmetry.space_group_name_H-M   'P 1'
#
loop_
_entity.id
_entity.type
_entity.pdbx_description
1 polymer ?
#
loop_
_entity_poly.entity_id
_entity_poly.type
_entity_poly.pdbx_seq_one_letter_code
_entity_poly.pdbx_strand_id
1 'polypeptide(L)'
;MELSDVRCLSGSEELYTIHPTPPAGDGGSGSRPQRLLWQTAVRHITEQRFIHGHRGGGGGGGSAGSGKGSEPAGGPNHHASQLSSDSALPLYSLGPGERAHSAGSTKVFPERSGSGSASGSGGGGDLGFLHLDCAPSNSDFFLSGGYSYRGVIFPTLRNSFKSRDLERLYQRYFLGQRRKSEVVMNVLDVLTKLTLLVLHLSLASAPMDPLKGILLGFFTGIEVVICALVVVRKDTTSHTYLQYSGVVTWVAMTTQIFAAGLGYGLLGDGIGYVLFTLFATYSMLPLPLAWAIVAGLGTSLLQVVLQVVIPRLAVISINQVVAQAVLFMCMNTAGIFISYLSDRAQRQAFLETRRCVEARLRLETENQRQERLVLSVLPRFVVLEMINDMTNVEDEHLQHQFHRIYIHRYENVSILFADVKGFTNLSTTLSAQELVRMLNELFARFDRLAHEHHCLRIKILGDCYYCVSGLPEPRQDHAHCCVEMGLGMIKTIRYVRSRTKHDVDMRIGIHSGSVLCGVLGLRKWQFDVWSWDVDIANKLESGGIPGRIHISKATLDCLGGDYKVEEGHGKERNEFLRKHDIETYLIKQPEESLLALPEDIVKESVSASDRRNSGATFVEGSWSPELPFDNIVGKQNYSQMRDEVFKSNLVCAFIVLLFITAIQSLLPSSRAMPMAIQFSILIMLHSALVLITTAEDYKCLPLVLRKTCCWINETYLARNVIIFASILINFLGAILNIYFVFTGVLAMVTCAVFLRLNSVLKLAVLLIMIAVYALLTETIYAGLFLRYDHLTHSGEDFLGTKEASLLLMAMFLLAVFYHGQQVP
;
A
#
# COMPACT_ATOMS: atom_id res chain seq x y z
N MET A 1 -9.93 -1.07 -9.55
CA MET A 1 -9.34 -2.37 -9.20
C MET A 1 -9.77 -2.61 -7.77
N GLU A 2 -10.86 -3.35 -7.58
CA GLU A 2 -11.23 -3.83 -6.23
C GLU A 2 -10.12 -4.78 -5.79
N LEU A 3 -9.61 -4.60 -4.57
CA LEU A 3 -8.49 -5.36 -3.99
C LEU A 3 -8.78 -6.87 -3.86
N SER A 4 -9.96 -7.33 -4.27
CA SER A 4 -10.40 -8.73 -4.21
C SER A 4 -9.98 -9.59 -5.40
N ASP A 5 -9.62 -9.01 -6.56
CA ASP A 5 -9.49 -9.79 -7.81
C ASP A 5 -8.07 -9.90 -8.39
N VAL A 6 -7.03 -9.53 -7.64
CA VAL A 6 -5.64 -9.88 -8.02
C VAL A 6 -5.31 -11.27 -7.46
N ARG A 7 -5.99 -12.30 -7.97
CA ARG A 7 -5.39 -13.64 -8.00
C ARG A 7 -4.37 -13.62 -9.13
N CYS A 8 -3.09 -13.58 -8.77
CA CYS A 8 -2.02 -13.93 -9.70
C CYS A 8 -2.25 -15.38 -10.14
N LEU A 9 -2.77 -15.58 -11.34
CA LEU A 9 -2.70 -16.85 -12.05
C LEU A 9 -1.22 -17.09 -12.41
N SER A 10 -0.47 -17.61 -11.44
CA SER A 10 0.83 -18.25 -11.68
C SER A 10 0.54 -19.72 -12.00
N GLY A 11 0.31 -20.02 -13.27
CA GLY A 11 0.25 -21.38 -13.77
C GLY A 11 1.63 -22.04 -13.73
N SER A 12 2.07 -22.44 -12.53
CA SER A 12 3.19 -23.36 -12.29
C SER A 12 3.26 -23.83 -10.82
N GLU A 13 2.13 -23.96 -10.13
CA GLU A 13 2.03 -24.47 -8.75
C GLU A 13 1.62 -25.95 -8.70
N GLU A 14 2.28 -26.83 -9.46
CA GLU A 14 2.02 -28.28 -9.39
C GLU A 14 3.16 -29.12 -8.78
N LEU A 15 4.22 -28.52 -8.23
CA LEU A 15 5.35 -29.31 -7.69
C LEU A 15 5.58 -29.27 -6.18
N TYR A 16 4.76 -28.57 -5.40
CA TYR A 16 4.84 -28.63 -3.93
C TYR A 16 3.46 -28.45 -3.31
N THR A 17 2.69 -29.53 -3.22
CA THR A 17 1.44 -29.57 -2.47
C THR A 17 1.72 -29.44 -0.97
N ILE A 18 1.48 -28.24 -0.43
CA ILE A 18 1.34 -28.00 1.01
C ILE A 18 -0.05 -28.50 1.42
N HIS A 19 -0.12 -29.43 2.37
CA HIS A 19 -1.40 -29.78 2.99
C HIS A 19 -2.01 -28.53 3.66
N PRO A 20 -3.30 -28.22 3.45
CA PRO A 20 -3.95 -27.12 4.14
C PRO A 20 -4.06 -27.44 5.64
N THR A 21 -3.55 -26.56 6.50
CA THR A 21 -3.81 -26.58 7.94
C THR A 21 -5.26 -26.17 8.23
N PRO A 22 -5.94 -26.80 9.21
CA PRO A 22 -7.36 -26.57 9.50
C PRO A 22 -7.63 -25.19 10.14
N PRO A 23 -8.88 -24.70 10.12
CA PRO A 23 -9.22 -23.36 10.59
C PRO A 23 -9.06 -23.23 12.11
N ALA A 24 -8.60 -22.05 12.54
CA ALA A 24 -8.39 -21.65 13.93
C ALA A 24 -9.70 -21.66 14.72
N GLY A 25 -9.67 -22.26 15.92
CA GLY A 25 -10.69 -22.09 16.94
C GLY A 25 -10.58 -20.71 17.60
N ASP A 26 -11.74 -20.16 17.96
CA ASP A 26 -11.93 -18.86 18.61
C ASP A 26 -11.07 -18.69 19.87
N GLY A 27 -10.34 -17.57 19.92
CA GLY A 27 -9.58 -17.11 21.07
C GLY A 27 -8.92 -15.76 20.77
N GLY A 28 -9.51 -14.68 21.28
CA GLY A 28 -9.11 -13.31 20.97
C GLY A 28 -7.69 -12.96 21.44
N SER A 29 -6.83 -12.64 20.49
CA SER A 29 -5.68 -11.74 20.63
C SER A 29 -5.25 -11.30 19.22
N GLY A 30 -4.99 -10.01 19.03
CA GLY A 30 -4.81 -9.38 17.72
C GLY A 30 -3.66 -10.00 16.91
N SER A 31 -4.00 -10.76 15.88
CA SER A 31 -3.02 -11.39 14.99
C SER A 31 -2.37 -10.35 14.08
N ARG A 32 -1.08 -10.06 14.32
CA ARG A 32 -0.22 -9.44 13.32
C ARG A 32 -0.13 -10.38 12.10
N PRO A 33 -0.17 -9.89 10.87
CA PRO A 33 -0.05 -10.74 9.69
C PRO A 33 1.32 -11.45 9.68
N GLN A 34 1.31 -12.78 9.50
CA GLN A 34 2.48 -13.68 9.51
C GLN A 34 3.67 -13.23 8.65
N ARG A 35 3.47 -12.30 7.71
CA ARG A 35 4.52 -11.72 6.87
C ARG A 35 5.51 -10.82 7.61
N LEU A 36 5.15 -10.25 8.76
CA LEU A 36 6.07 -9.41 9.56
C LEU A 36 7.03 -10.24 10.44
N LEU A 37 6.82 -11.54 10.54
CA LEU A 37 7.56 -12.43 11.44
C LEU A 37 9.04 -12.60 11.06
N TRP A 38 9.28 -12.78 9.76
CA TRP A 38 10.61 -12.91 9.19
C TRP A 38 11.43 -11.63 9.28
N GLN A 39 10.78 -10.46 9.22
CA GLN A 39 11.46 -9.17 9.34
C GLN A 39 12.04 -8.98 10.74
N THR A 40 11.31 -9.39 11.78
CA THR A 40 11.79 -9.36 13.17
C THR A 40 12.90 -10.40 13.38
N ALA A 41 12.74 -11.61 12.83
CA ALA A 41 13.78 -12.65 12.88
C ALA A 41 15.09 -12.21 12.21
N VAL A 42 15.01 -11.61 11.02
CA VAL A 42 16.18 -11.09 10.31
C VAL A 42 16.74 -9.84 10.98
N ARG A 43 15.91 -8.93 11.49
CA ARG A 43 16.37 -7.78 12.29
C ARG A 43 17.19 -8.25 13.49
N HIS A 44 16.71 -9.24 14.23
CA HIS A 44 17.42 -9.85 15.35
C HIS A 44 18.75 -10.50 14.90
N ILE A 45 18.78 -11.16 13.74
CA ILE A 45 20.02 -11.67 13.12
C ILE A 45 21.01 -10.52 12.81
N THR A 46 20.52 -9.39 12.30
CA THR A 46 21.37 -8.26 11.87
C THR A 46 21.78 -7.28 12.98
N GLU A 47 20.94 -7.02 13.99
CA GLU A 47 21.25 -6.09 15.10
C GLU A 47 22.33 -6.64 16.04
N GLN A 48 22.43 -7.98 16.16
CA GLN A 48 23.55 -8.64 16.85
C GLN A 48 24.92 -8.35 16.21
N ARG A 49 24.95 -7.91 14.95
CA ARG A 49 26.17 -7.55 14.21
C ARG A 49 26.76 -6.21 14.67
N PHE A 50 25.94 -5.27 15.14
CA PHE A 50 26.34 -3.88 15.40
C PHE A 50 26.66 -3.56 16.86
N ILE A 51 26.05 -4.24 17.84
CA ILE A 51 26.31 -3.96 19.28
C ILE A 51 27.78 -4.21 19.66
N HIS A 52 28.48 -5.09 18.93
CA HIS A 52 29.89 -5.42 19.21
C HIS A 52 30.90 -4.70 18.30
N GLY A 53 30.45 -3.87 17.36
CA GLY A 53 31.34 -3.04 16.52
C GLY A 53 31.85 -1.79 17.24
N HIS A 54 31.13 -1.33 18.27
CA HIS A 54 31.43 -0.05 18.94
C HIS A 54 32.16 -0.17 20.29
N ARG A 55 32.56 -1.39 20.70
CA ARG A 55 33.20 -1.64 22.02
C ARG A 55 34.54 -2.40 21.98
N GLY A 56 35.14 -2.57 20.80
CA GLY A 56 36.39 -3.34 20.64
C GLY A 56 37.50 -2.54 19.99
N GLY A 57 37.98 -1.49 20.65
CA GLY A 57 39.13 -0.70 20.18
C GLY A 57 39.90 -0.10 21.35
N GLY A 58 40.82 -0.87 21.94
CA GLY A 58 41.79 -0.33 22.89
C GLY A 58 42.33 -1.34 23.91
N GLY A 59 43.60 -1.72 23.75
CA GLY A 59 44.48 -2.06 24.87
C GLY A 59 44.60 -3.54 25.25
N GLY A 60 45.55 -4.24 24.63
CA GLY A 60 46.16 -5.41 25.23
C GLY A 60 47.29 -5.01 26.19
N GLY A 61 47.48 -5.79 27.26
CA GLY A 61 48.69 -5.78 28.09
C GLY A 61 48.43 -5.99 29.58
N GLY A 62 49.02 -7.06 30.15
CA GLY A 62 49.40 -7.08 31.57
C GLY A 62 48.67 -8.03 32.52
N SER A 63 49.21 -9.25 32.64
CA SER A 63 49.59 -9.99 33.86
C SER A 63 48.74 -9.94 35.16
N ALA A 64 48.48 -11.17 35.65
CA ALA A 64 48.49 -11.64 37.05
C ALA A 64 47.35 -11.30 38.03
N GLY A 65 46.91 -12.35 38.76
CA GLY A 65 46.68 -12.25 40.20
C GLY A 65 45.26 -12.50 40.73
N SER A 66 44.97 -13.77 41.03
CA SER A 66 44.33 -14.27 42.28
C SER A 66 43.33 -13.38 43.06
N GLY A 67 42.09 -13.90 43.21
CA GLY A 67 41.53 -14.21 44.54
C GLY A 67 40.40 -13.30 45.09
N LYS A 68 39.29 -13.97 45.47
CA LYS A 68 38.34 -13.74 46.61
C LYS A 68 37.93 -12.29 46.90
N GLY A 69 36.67 -11.89 47.05
CA GLY A 69 35.45 -12.57 47.48
C GLY A 69 34.59 -11.54 48.24
N SER A 70 33.31 -11.87 48.45
CA SER A 70 32.38 -11.30 49.46
C SER A 70 31.88 -9.85 49.31
N GLU A 71 30.62 -9.76 48.86
CA GLU A 71 29.48 -8.99 49.43
C GLU A 71 29.46 -8.89 50.99
N PRO A 72 28.53 -8.15 51.67
CA PRO A 72 27.28 -7.53 51.18
C PRO A 72 26.88 -6.14 51.80
N ALA A 73 25.77 -5.63 51.26
CA ALA A 73 24.61 -4.98 51.92
C ALA A 73 24.70 -3.59 52.60
N GLY A 74 23.69 -2.78 52.27
CA GLY A 74 23.10 -1.78 53.19
C GLY A 74 22.70 -0.46 52.54
N GLY A 75 21.45 -0.34 52.08
CA GLY A 75 20.80 0.97 51.92
C GLY A 75 20.31 1.52 53.29
N PRO A 76 19.37 2.49 53.35
CA PRO A 76 18.78 3.29 52.26
C PRO A 76 18.49 4.78 52.62
N ASN A 77 17.87 5.49 51.66
CA ASN A 77 16.93 6.64 51.78
C ASN A 77 17.41 8.04 52.26
N HIS A 78 17.24 9.08 51.42
CA HIS A 78 16.12 10.06 51.47
C HIS A 78 16.33 11.26 50.51
N HIS A 79 15.25 11.64 49.80
CA HIS A 79 14.70 12.98 49.43
C HIS A 79 15.56 14.26 49.61
N ALA A 80 15.37 15.40 48.94
CA ALA A 80 14.66 15.94 47.76
C ALA A 80 14.83 17.49 47.84
N SER A 81 14.55 18.23 46.74
CA SER A 81 14.25 19.69 46.64
C SER A 81 15.43 20.68 46.77
N GLN A 82 15.47 21.91 46.22
CA GLN A 82 14.90 22.71 45.09
C GLN A 82 15.53 24.14 45.22
N LEU A 83 15.25 25.05 44.26
CA LEU A 83 15.46 26.54 44.23
C LEU A 83 16.81 27.09 43.67
N SER A 84 16.85 27.71 42.48
CA SER A 84 16.57 29.14 42.08
C SER A 84 17.69 30.12 42.55
N SER A 85 18.24 31.12 41.84
CA SER A 85 17.81 32.05 40.77
C SER A 85 18.98 32.97 40.34
N ASP A 86 19.00 33.49 39.10
CA ASP A 86 19.44 34.82 38.56
C ASP A 86 20.65 35.58 39.20
N SER A 87 21.62 36.22 38.52
CA SER A 87 21.60 37.12 37.34
C SER A 87 23.02 37.73 37.07
N ALA A 88 23.20 38.30 35.86
CA ALA A 88 24.08 39.43 35.47
C ALA A 88 25.56 39.23 34.98
N LEU A 89 25.80 39.76 33.76
CA LEU A 89 27.07 40.10 33.05
C LEU A 89 27.47 41.58 33.35
N PRO A 90 28.51 42.26 32.77
CA PRO A 90 29.50 41.92 31.69
C PRO A 90 30.98 42.41 31.90
N LEU A 91 31.94 42.07 31.01
CA LEU A 91 32.84 43.01 30.23
C LEU A 91 33.96 42.30 29.41
N TYR A 92 34.41 42.97 28.33
CA TYR A 92 35.32 42.60 27.22
C TYR A 92 36.85 42.56 27.52
N SER A 93 37.66 41.82 26.71
CA SER A 93 38.82 42.36 25.92
C SER A 93 39.61 41.27 25.12
N LEU A 94 40.34 41.71 24.08
CA LEU A 94 41.04 41.03 22.98
C LEU A 94 42.41 40.38 23.29
N GLY A 95 42.88 39.45 22.43
CA GLY A 95 44.31 39.31 22.06
C GLY A 95 44.86 37.87 21.92
N PRO A 96 45.87 37.59 21.06
CA PRO A 96 45.82 36.44 20.14
C PRO A 96 46.85 35.30 20.34
N GLY A 97 46.48 34.10 19.86
CA GLY A 97 47.31 33.17 19.07
C GLY A 97 48.30 32.24 19.79
N GLU A 98 48.01 30.93 19.85
CA GLU A 98 48.81 29.87 19.21
C GLU A 98 48.20 28.44 19.36
N ARG A 99 48.09 27.79 18.20
CA ARG A 99 48.07 26.36 17.79
C ARG A 99 47.75 25.19 18.77
N ALA A 100 46.87 24.33 18.22
CA ALA A 100 46.92 22.85 18.13
C ALA A 100 46.00 21.98 19.04
N HIS A 101 44.97 21.47 18.35
CA HIS A 101 44.32 20.14 18.40
C HIS A 101 43.63 19.59 19.68
N SER A 102 42.33 19.33 19.45
CA SER A 102 41.46 18.26 19.97
C SER A 102 40.69 18.49 21.28
N ALA A 103 39.37 18.69 21.16
CA ALA A 103 38.31 17.79 21.64
C ALA A 103 36.97 18.52 21.80
N GLY A 104 35.88 17.90 21.31
CA GLY A 104 34.54 17.99 21.89
C GLY A 104 33.50 18.88 21.20
N SER A 105 32.40 18.24 20.74
CA SER A 105 30.98 18.58 21.01
C SER A 105 30.52 20.05 20.79
N THR A 106 29.37 20.39 20.20
CA THR A 106 28.15 19.72 19.72
C THR A 106 27.35 20.80 18.95
N LYS A 107 26.44 20.35 18.07
CA LYS A 107 25.25 21.08 17.54
C LYS A 107 25.52 22.33 16.70
N VAL A 108 24.90 22.39 15.52
CA VAL A 108 23.96 23.45 15.08
C VAL A 108 23.41 23.05 13.69
N PHE A 109 22.10 23.21 13.52
CA PHE A 109 21.33 23.05 12.28
C PHE A 109 21.97 23.74 11.06
N PRO A 110 21.82 23.24 9.83
CA PRO A 110 21.90 24.09 8.66
C PRO A 110 20.51 24.62 8.26
N GLU A 111 20.47 25.93 8.11
CA GLU A 111 19.37 26.71 7.58
C GLU A 111 18.96 26.28 6.17
N ARG A 112 17.65 26.42 5.92
CA ARG A 112 17.01 26.24 4.63
C ARG A 112 17.21 27.51 3.78
N SER A 113 18.28 27.56 3.00
CA SER A 113 18.35 28.38 1.78
C SER A 113 18.12 27.42 0.59
N GLY A 114 17.40 27.72 -0.48
CA GLY A 114 16.94 28.96 -1.08
C GLY A 114 16.90 28.61 -2.57
N SER A 115 15.72 28.30 -3.09
CA SER A 115 15.49 27.93 -4.50
C SER A 115 16.07 28.99 -5.45
N GLY A 116 16.97 28.55 -6.34
CA GLY A 116 17.56 29.34 -7.41
C GLY A 116 17.63 28.51 -8.69
N SER A 117 16.77 28.86 -9.64
CA SER A 117 16.75 28.36 -11.01
C SER A 117 17.93 28.90 -11.82
N ALA A 118 18.66 28.06 -12.55
CA ALA A 118 19.46 28.50 -13.69
C ALA A 118 19.64 27.38 -14.73
N SER A 119 19.19 27.69 -15.94
CA SER A 119 19.47 27.04 -17.21
C SER A 119 20.92 27.25 -17.65
N GLY A 120 21.55 26.25 -18.28
CA GLY A 120 22.81 26.47 -19.01
C GLY A 120 23.54 25.20 -19.42
N SER A 121 23.68 25.01 -20.73
CA SER A 121 24.42 23.95 -21.41
C SER A 121 25.93 24.02 -21.17
N GLY A 122 26.59 22.87 -21.04
CA GLY A 122 28.05 22.74 -21.19
C GLY A 122 28.56 21.39 -20.68
N GLY A 123 29.06 20.55 -21.60
CA GLY A 123 29.62 19.24 -21.28
C GLY A 123 30.98 19.32 -20.58
N GLY A 124 31.23 18.34 -19.71
CA GLY A 124 32.50 18.10 -19.04
C GLY A 124 32.28 17.00 -18.01
N GLY A 125 32.89 15.83 -18.25
CA GLY A 125 32.68 14.65 -17.42
C GLY A 125 33.18 14.86 -15.99
N ASP A 126 32.33 14.49 -15.02
CA ASP A 126 32.75 14.33 -13.65
C ASP A 126 32.04 13.13 -13.01
N LEU A 127 32.82 12.43 -12.21
CA LEU A 127 32.60 11.06 -11.74
C LEU A 127 31.27 10.87 -11.01
N GLY A 128 30.48 9.90 -11.48
CA GLY A 128 29.15 9.58 -10.98
C GLY A 128 29.18 9.04 -9.54
N PHE A 129 28.96 9.93 -8.58
CA PHE A 129 28.37 9.57 -7.30
C PHE A 129 26.85 9.65 -7.47
N LEU A 130 26.19 8.49 -7.58
CA LEU A 130 24.74 8.41 -7.74
C LEU A 130 24.06 9.04 -6.53
N HIS A 131 23.35 10.15 -6.81
CA HIS A 131 22.45 10.83 -5.89
C HIS A 131 21.41 9.83 -5.40
N LEU A 132 21.36 9.60 -4.09
CA LEU A 132 20.31 8.82 -3.43
C LEU A 132 18.95 9.34 -3.91
N ASP A 133 18.11 8.46 -4.47
CA ASP A 133 16.81 8.82 -5.05
C ASP A 133 15.93 9.50 -3.99
N CYS A 134 15.84 10.84 -4.02
CA CYS A 134 14.73 11.54 -3.40
C CYS A 134 13.45 11.03 -4.06
N ALA A 135 12.48 10.59 -3.26
CA ALA A 135 11.18 10.17 -3.78
C ALA A 135 10.65 11.23 -4.76
N PRO A 136 10.30 10.86 -6.01
CA PRO A 136 9.94 11.83 -7.04
C PRO A 136 8.75 12.67 -6.59
N SER A 137 8.87 13.99 -6.77
CA SER A 137 7.83 14.93 -6.39
C SER A 137 6.57 14.68 -7.23
N ASN A 138 5.38 14.97 -6.67
CA ASN A 138 4.12 14.84 -7.42
C ASN A 138 4.16 15.64 -8.74
N SER A 139 4.90 16.75 -8.79
CA SER A 139 5.13 17.57 -9.99
C SER A 139 5.78 16.82 -11.16
N ASP A 140 6.54 15.77 -10.87
CA ASP A 140 7.35 15.09 -11.88
C ASP A 140 6.50 14.20 -12.78
N PHE A 141 5.31 13.81 -12.32
CA PHE A 141 4.39 12.91 -13.01
C PHE A 141 3.42 13.62 -13.99
N PHE A 142 3.18 14.92 -13.86
CA PHE A 142 2.18 15.66 -14.65
C PHE A 142 2.80 16.42 -15.85
N LEU A 143 2.18 16.33 -17.03
CA LEU A 143 2.64 16.97 -18.29
C LEU A 143 2.63 18.50 -18.23
N SER A 144 1.62 19.06 -17.57
CA SER A 144 1.51 20.48 -17.26
C SER A 144 1.04 20.57 -15.82
N GLY A 145 1.95 20.94 -14.91
CA GLY A 145 1.54 21.38 -13.59
C GLY A 145 0.65 22.61 -13.81
N GLY A 146 -0.67 22.43 -13.66
CA GLY A 146 -1.64 23.49 -13.94
C GLY A 146 -1.28 24.81 -13.25
N TYR A 147 -1.84 25.92 -13.74
CA TYR A 147 -1.53 27.24 -13.20
C TYR A 147 -1.84 27.30 -11.70
N SER A 148 -0.78 27.29 -10.89
CA SER A 148 -0.87 27.47 -9.44
C SER A 148 -0.29 28.81 -9.07
N TYR A 149 -1.09 29.64 -8.41
CA TYR A 149 -0.63 30.91 -7.87
C TYR A 149 -0.73 30.83 -6.34
N ARG A 150 0.42 30.91 -5.66
CA ARG A 150 0.51 30.92 -4.19
C ARG A 150 -0.29 29.77 -3.55
N GLY A 151 -0.07 28.54 -4.03
CA GLY A 151 -0.72 27.34 -3.50
C GLY A 151 -2.21 27.17 -3.86
N VAL A 152 -2.84 28.14 -4.53
CA VAL A 152 -4.18 28.00 -5.11
C VAL A 152 -4.04 27.45 -6.53
N ILE A 153 -4.84 26.45 -6.87
CA ILE A 153 -4.79 25.74 -8.15
C ILE A 153 -5.99 26.21 -8.98
N PHE A 154 -5.73 26.76 -10.16
CA PHE A 154 -6.77 27.20 -11.06
C PHE A 154 -7.10 26.12 -12.11
N PRO A 155 -8.39 26.01 -12.52
CA PRO A 155 -8.81 25.05 -13.53
C PRO A 155 -8.04 25.22 -14.84
N THR A 156 -7.56 24.11 -15.40
CA THR A 156 -6.87 24.06 -16.69
C THR A 156 -7.52 22.98 -17.56
N LEU A 157 -7.60 23.22 -18.86
CA LEU A 157 -8.29 22.32 -19.80
C LEU A 157 -7.58 20.97 -20.01
N ARG A 158 -6.30 20.86 -19.63
CA ARG A 158 -5.50 19.65 -19.86
C ARG A 158 -4.77 19.24 -18.58
N ASN A 159 -5.22 18.15 -17.99
CA ASN A 159 -4.56 17.48 -16.87
C ASN A 159 -4.26 16.03 -17.29
N SER A 160 -2.99 15.69 -17.48
CA SER A 160 -2.58 14.35 -17.94
C SER A 160 -1.20 13.98 -17.41
N PHE A 161 -0.95 12.69 -17.21
CA PHE A 161 0.35 12.15 -16.82
C PHE A 161 1.34 12.18 -17.98
N LYS A 162 2.63 12.47 -17.70
CA LYS A 162 3.72 12.41 -18.69
C LYS A 162 3.84 11.03 -19.34
N SER A 163 3.64 9.98 -18.55
CA SER A 163 3.68 8.60 -19.04
C SER A 163 2.34 8.20 -19.65
N ARG A 164 2.37 7.75 -20.90
CA ARG A 164 1.19 7.33 -21.66
C ARG A 164 0.58 6.04 -21.09
N ASP A 165 1.38 5.15 -20.54
CA ASP A 165 0.91 3.92 -19.91
C ASP A 165 0.30 4.18 -18.55
N LEU A 166 0.85 5.14 -17.80
CA LEU A 166 0.27 5.61 -16.55
C LEU A 166 -1.09 6.27 -16.77
N GLU A 167 -1.21 7.08 -17.82
CA GLU A 167 -2.49 7.66 -18.24
C GLU A 167 -3.49 6.57 -18.61
N ARG A 168 -3.11 5.57 -19.42
CA ARG A 168 -4.02 4.45 -19.76
C ARG A 168 -4.50 3.69 -18.51
N LEU A 169 -3.61 3.46 -17.54
CA LEU A 169 -3.95 2.76 -16.31
C LEU A 169 -4.91 3.59 -15.43
N TYR A 170 -4.63 4.90 -15.29
CA TYR A 170 -5.52 5.84 -14.61
C TYR A 170 -6.88 5.90 -15.28
N GLN A 171 -6.94 6.00 -16.62
CA GLN A 171 -8.19 6.03 -17.35
C GLN A 171 -9.05 4.79 -17.07
N ARG A 172 -8.45 3.58 -17.00
CA ARG A 172 -9.20 2.37 -16.60
C ARG A 172 -9.72 2.45 -15.16
N TYR A 173 -8.93 2.98 -14.23
CA TYR A 173 -9.35 3.19 -12.84
C TYR A 173 -10.52 4.19 -12.74
N PHE A 174 -10.36 5.35 -13.39
CA PHE A 174 -11.33 6.45 -13.43
C PHE A 174 -12.67 6.03 -14.05
N LEU A 175 -12.64 5.30 -15.18
CA LEU A 175 -13.85 4.82 -15.85
C LEU A 175 -14.66 3.87 -14.97
N GLY A 176 -14.00 2.97 -14.23
CA GLY A 176 -14.68 2.05 -13.32
C GLY A 176 -15.48 2.77 -12.24
N GLN A 177 -14.96 3.91 -11.77
CA GLN A 177 -15.60 4.76 -10.78
C GLN A 177 -16.73 5.62 -11.38
N ARG A 178 -16.46 6.29 -12.50
CA ARG A 178 -17.46 7.13 -13.20
C ARG A 178 -18.64 6.32 -13.75
N ARG A 179 -18.44 5.04 -14.07
CA ARG A 179 -19.53 4.13 -14.44
C ARG A 179 -20.55 3.95 -13.31
N LYS A 180 -20.07 3.73 -12.07
CA LYS A 180 -20.98 3.63 -10.91
C LYS A 180 -21.76 4.94 -10.72
N SER A 181 -21.10 6.07 -10.96
CA SER A 181 -21.69 7.40 -10.89
C SER A 181 -22.77 7.69 -11.93
N GLU A 182 -22.53 7.32 -13.18
CA GLU A 182 -23.53 7.46 -14.25
C GLU A 182 -24.80 6.63 -13.96
N VAL A 183 -24.63 5.39 -13.49
CA VAL A 183 -25.76 4.54 -13.09
C VAL A 183 -26.56 5.17 -11.95
N VAL A 184 -25.89 5.63 -10.90
CA VAL A 184 -26.57 6.26 -9.75
C VAL A 184 -27.28 7.55 -10.16
N MET A 185 -26.68 8.35 -11.04
CA MET A 185 -27.34 9.54 -11.58
C MET A 185 -28.61 9.18 -12.36
N ASN A 186 -28.55 8.18 -13.24
CA ASN A 186 -29.70 7.76 -14.04
C ASN A 186 -30.83 7.21 -13.16
N VAL A 187 -30.47 6.43 -12.13
CA VAL A 187 -31.44 5.95 -11.13
C VAL A 187 -32.07 7.12 -10.37
N LEU A 188 -31.27 8.09 -9.93
CA LEU A 188 -31.77 9.27 -9.22
C LEU A 188 -32.73 10.10 -10.10
N ASP A 189 -32.41 10.27 -11.39
CA ASP A 189 -33.26 11.03 -12.32
C ASP A 189 -34.58 10.29 -12.63
N VAL A 190 -34.52 8.97 -12.85
CA VAL A 190 -35.71 8.12 -13.02
C VAL A 190 -36.59 8.15 -11.76
N LEU A 191 -36.01 8.02 -10.57
CA LEU A 191 -36.74 8.10 -9.31
C LEU A 191 -37.40 9.48 -9.13
N THR A 192 -36.71 10.55 -9.50
CA THR A 192 -37.25 11.92 -9.45
C THR A 192 -38.45 12.07 -10.38
N LYS A 193 -38.39 11.51 -11.60
CA LYS A 193 -39.51 11.53 -12.55
C LYS A 193 -40.69 10.66 -12.09
N LEU A 194 -40.42 9.49 -11.53
CA LEU A 194 -41.45 8.61 -10.98
C LEU A 194 -42.15 9.24 -9.77
N THR A 195 -41.40 9.85 -8.86
CA THR A 195 -41.96 10.56 -7.69
C THR A 195 -42.80 11.76 -8.11
N LEU A 196 -42.35 12.52 -9.11
CA LEU A 196 -43.14 13.60 -9.71
C LEU A 196 -44.44 13.07 -10.37
N LEU A 197 -44.38 11.96 -11.09
CA LEU A 197 -45.55 11.32 -11.68
C LEU A 197 -46.55 10.87 -10.61
N VAL A 198 -46.08 10.19 -9.55
CA VAL A 198 -46.92 9.74 -8.43
C VAL A 198 -47.55 10.93 -7.70
N LEU A 199 -46.77 11.98 -7.46
CA LEU A 199 -47.25 13.17 -6.77
C LEU A 199 -48.29 13.92 -7.61
N HIS A 200 -48.12 14.00 -8.94
CA HIS A 200 -49.14 14.54 -9.83
C HIS A 200 -50.42 13.69 -9.83
N LEU A 201 -50.31 12.36 -9.92
CA LEU A 201 -51.48 11.45 -9.89
C LEU A 201 -52.24 11.46 -8.57
N SER A 202 -51.60 11.83 -7.46
CA SER A 202 -52.19 11.80 -6.11
C SER A 202 -52.69 13.15 -5.62
N LEU A 203 -52.05 14.25 -6.03
CA LEU A 203 -52.38 15.61 -5.55
C LEU A 203 -53.01 16.51 -6.62
N ALA A 204 -52.89 16.21 -7.92
CA ALA A 204 -53.46 17.07 -8.96
C ALA A 204 -54.99 16.94 -9.00
N SER A 205 -55.68 18.09 -9.09
CA SER A 205 -57.14 18.16 -9.18
C SER A 205 -57.69 17.79 -10.56
N ALA A 206 -56.87 17.90 -11.63
CA ALA A 206 -57.26 17.59 -13.00
C ALA A 206 -56.41 16.46 -13.62
N PRO A 207 -56.98 15.70 -14.58
CA PRO A 207 -56.32 14.56 -15.19
C PRO A 207 -55.16 14.99 -16.09
N MET A 208 -54.01 14.32 -15.92
CA MET A 208 -52.79 14.61 -16.66
C MET A 208 -52.97 14.57 -18.18
N ASP A 209 -52.49 15.60 -18.87
CA ASP A 209 -52.46 15.63 -20.33
C ASP A 209 -51.75 14.38 -20.87
N PRO A 210 -52.37 13.61 -21.79
CA PRO A 210 -51.80 12.36 -22.28
C PRO A 210 -50.44 12.57 -22.96
N LEU A 211 -50.24 13.72 -23.59
CA LEU A 211 -48.99 14.07 -24.27
C LEU A 211 -47.82 14.30 -23.30
N LYS A 212 -48.08 14.95 -22.15
CA LYS A 212 -47.08 15.14 -21.08
C LYS A 212 -46.66 13.81 -20.47
N GLY A 213 -47.63 12.90 -20.26
CA GLY A 213 -47.38 11.56 -19.73
C GLY A 213 -46.61 10.66 -20.68
N ILE A 214 -46.96 10.65 -21.97
CA ILE A 214 -46.25 9.89 -23.00
C ILE A 214 -44.80 10.38 -23.10
N LEU A 215 -44.58 11.69 -23.11
CA LEU A 215 -43.25 12.27 -23.24
C LEU A 215 -42.37 11.95 -22.01
N LEU A 216 -42.93 12.06 -20.80
CA LEU A 216 -42.24 11.68 -19.56
C LEU A 216 -41.91 10.18 -19.53
N GLY A 217 -42.85 9.32 -19.95
CA GLY A 217 -42.65 7.87 -20.05
C GLY A 217 -41.58 7.49 -21.08
N PHE A 218 -41.50 8.21 -22.20
CA PHE A 218 -40.49 8.01 -23.23
C PHE A 218 -39.08 8.33 -22.71
N PHE A 219 -38.87 9.49 -22.09
CA PHE A 219 -37.55 9.88 -21.57
C PHE A 219 -37.10 9.02 -20.39
N THR A 220 -38.02 8.65 -19.48
CA THR A 220 -37.72 7.68 -18.41
C THR A 220 -37.35 6.31 -18.99
N GLY A 221 -38.04 5.84 -20.03
CA GLY A 221 -37.70 4.61 -20.74
C GLY A 221 -36.29 4.64 -21.36
N ILE A 222 -35.92 5.75 -22.01
CA ILE A 222 -34.56 5.94 -22.57
C ILE A 222 -33.51 5.83 -21.47
N GLU A 223 -33.69 6.49 -20.34
CA GLU A 223 -32.73 6.47 -19.23
C GLU A 223 -32.58 5.11 -18.58
N VAL A 224 -33.69 4.37 -18.43
CA VAL A 224 -33.66 2.97 -17.95
C VAL A 224 -32.88 2.09 -18.91
N VAL A 225 -33.06 2.26 -20.23
CA VAL A 225 -32.30 1.52 -21.25
C VAL A 225 -30.81 1.86 -21.18
N ILE A 226 -30.45 3.15 -21.08
CA ILE A 226 -29.05 3.57 -20.92
C ILE A 226 -28.45 2.96 -19.65
N CYS A 227 -29.16 3.03 -18.52
CA CYS A 227 -28.74 2.44 -17.26
C CYS A 227 -28.49 0.93 -17.38
N ALA A 228 -29.42 0.19 -18.00
CA ALA A 228 -29.26 -1.24 -18.26
C ALA A 228 -28.05 -1.54 -19.16
N LEU A 229 -27.84 -0.76 -20.22
CA LEU A 229 -26.70 -0.91 -21.13
C LEU A 229 -25.36 -0.65 -20.43
N VAL A 230 -25.28 0.33 -19.53
CA VAL A 230 -24.06 0.65 -18.76
C VAL A 230 -23.75 -0.45 -17.73
N VAL A 231 -24.78 -1.05 -17.13
CA VAL A 231 -24.62 -2.16 -16.16
C VAL A 231 -24.24 -3.47 -16.85
N VAL A 232 -24.92 -3.84 -17.95
CA VAL A 232 -24.70 -5.10 -18.66
C VAL A 232 -23.33 -5.14 -19.33
N ARG A 233 -22.83 -4.02 -19.85
CA ARG A 233 -21.51 -3.92 -20.49
C ARG A 233 -20.36 -3.67 -19.50
N LYS A 234 -20.38 -4.31 -18.34
CA LYS A 234 -19.34 -4.17 -17.30
C LYS A 234 -17.94 -4.54 -17.80
N ASP A 235 -17.86 -5.52 -18.71
CA ASP A 235 -16.60 -6.15 -19.15
C ASP A 235 -15.99 -5.51 -20.41
N THR A 236 -16.73 -4.62 -21.11
CA THR A 236 -16.16 -3.90 -22.25
C THR A 236 -15.22 -2.82 -21.75
N THR A 237 -13.92 -2.98 -21.98
CA THR A 237 -12.85 -2.08 -21.50
C THR A 237 -12.66 -0.83 -22.37
N SER A 238 -13.56 -0.56 -23.31
CA SER A 238 -13.45 0.58 -24.22
C SER A 238 -13.83 1.89 -23.52
N HIS A 239 -12.86 2.77 -23.35
CA HIS A 239 -13.02 4.11 -22.79
C HIS A 239 -14.07 4.95 -23.54
N THR A 240 -14.14 4.81 -24.86
CA THR A 240 -15.01 5.63 -25.71
C THR A 240 -16.48 5.34 -25.48
N TYR A 241 -16.85 4.10 -25.15
CA TYR A 241 -18.24 3.70 -24.92
C TYR A 241 -18.89 4.47 -23.76
N LEU A 242 -18.21 4.55 -22.61
CA LEU A 242 -18.73 5.22 -21.42
C LEU A 242 -18.89 6.73 -21.66
N GLN A 243 -17.97 7.35 -22.40
CA GLN A 243 -18.08 8.77 -22.75
C GLN A 243 -19.29 9.04 -23.64
N TYR A 244 -19.54 8.20 -24.65
CA TYR A 244 -20.75 8.32 -25.48
C TYR A 244 -22.02 8.09 -24.68
N SER A 245 -22.03 7.13 -23.75
CA SER A 245 -23.15 6.93 -22.83
C SER A 245 -23.45 8.19 -22.00
N GLY A 246 -22.41 8.85 -21.48
CA GLY A 246 -22.55 10.13 -20.80
C GLY A 246 -23.10 11.24 -21.70
N VAL A 247 -22.65 11.33 -22.96
CA VAL A 247 -23.18 12.31 -23.94
C VAL A 247 -24.65 12.03 -24.24
N VAL A 248 -25.04 10.76 -24.45
CA VAL A 248 -26.43 10.39 -24.72
C VAL A 248 -27.32 10.70 -23.52
N THR A 249 -26.86 10.43 -22.30
CA THR A 249 -27.55 10.80 -21.06
C THR A 249 -27.77 12.31 -20.97
N TRP A 250 -26.73 13.10 -21.26
CA TRP A 250 -26.85 14.57 -21.31
C TRP A 250 -27.84 15.06 -22.38
N VAL A 251 -27.82 14.45 -23.58
CA VAL A 251 -28.78 14.77 -24.65
C VAL A 251 -30.21 14.46 -24.21
N ALA A 252 -30.44 13.35 -23.52
CA ALA A 252 -31.77 13.00 -23.00
C ALA A 252 -32.28 14.04 -22.00
N MET A 253 -31.46 14.40 -21.01
CA MET A 253 -31.79 15.43 -20.01
C MET A 253 -32.05 16.81 -20.63
N THR A 254 -31.22 17.22 -21.60
CA THR A 254 -31.38 18.53 -22.28
C THR A 254 -32.60 18.58 -23.19
N THR A 255 -32.93 17.48 -23.85
CA THR A 255 -34.15 17.39 -24.67
C THR A 255 -35.39 17.49 -23.77
N GLN A 256 -35.34 16.95 -22.55
CA GLN A 256 -36.39 17.12 -21.57
C GLN A 256 -36.52 18.56 -21.06
N ILE A 257 -35.40 19.27 -20.87
CA ILE A 257 -35.41 20.72 -20.58
C ILE A 257 -36.10 21.49 -21.71
N PHE A 258 -35.79 21.17 -22.96
CA PHE A 258 -36.43 21.78 -24.13
C PHE A 258 -37.95 21.52 -24.16
N ALA A 259 -38.36 20.27 -23.93
CA ALA A 259 -39.77 19.90 -23.82
C ALA A 259 -40.50 20.65 -22.69
N ALA A 260 -39.85 20.83 -21.54
CA ALA A 260 -40.38 21.62 -20.43
C ALA A 260 -40.51 23.11 -20.78
N GLY A 261 -39.52 23.67 -21.49
CA GLY A 261 -39.55 25.04 -22.00
C GLY A 261 -40.73 25.32 -22.95
N LEU A 262 -41.10 24.33 -23.77
CA LEU A 262 -42.28 24.37 -24.65
C LEU A 262 -43.63 24.18 -23.93
N GLY A 263 -43.63 23.94 -22.61
CA GLY A 263 -44.85 23.74 -21.83
C GLY A 263 -45.30 22.27 -21.69
N TYR A 264 -44.52 21.31 -22.19
CA TYR A 264 -44.82 19.88 -22.13
C TYR A 264 -44.09 19.13 -20.99
N GLY A 265 -43.57 19.84 -19.99
CA GLY A 265 -42.86 19.27 -18.84
C GLY A 265 -43.71 19.21 -17.56
N LEU A 266 -43.46 18.20 -16.72
CA LEU A 266 -44.12 18.04 -15.40
C LEU A 266 -43.51 18.94 -14.30
N LEU A 267 -42.27 19.40 -14.50
CA LEU A 267 -41.52 20.25 -13.56
C LEU A 267 -41.78 21.73 -13.85
N GLY A 268 -42.87 22.30 -13.34
CA GLY A 268 -43.20 23.75 -13.28
C GLY A 268 -42.29 24.72 -14.08
N ASP A 269 -41.51 25.55 -13.39
CA ASP A 269 -40.60 26.56 -13.99
C ASP A 269 -39.34 25.97 -14.64
N GLY A 270 -39.08 24.67 -14.53
CA GLY A 270 -37.91 23.98 -15.11
C GLY A 270 -36.53 24.34 -14.56
N ILE A 271 -36.38 25.48 -13.87
CA ILE A 271 -35.09 26.02 -13.38
C ILE A 271 -34.37 25.03 -12.47
N GLY A 272 -35.08 24.40 -11.53
CA GLY A 272 -34.49 23.41 -10.62
C GLY A 272 -33.89 22.20 -11.34
N TYR A 273 -34.59 21.72 -12.37
CA TYR A 273 -34.11 20.61 -13.19
C TYR A 273 -32.86 21.01 -14.00
N VAL A 274 -32.81 22.23 -14.55
CA VAL A 274 -31.63 22.78 -15.23
C VAL A 274 -30.43 22.84 -14.29
N LEU A 275 -30.60 23.29 -13.04
CA LEU A 275 -29.53 23.29 -12.04
C LEU A 275 -29.01 21.88 -11.77
N PHE A 276 -29.90 20.90 -11.67
CA PHE A 276 -29.53 19.50 -11.46
C PHE A 276 -28.77 18.93 -12.65
N THR A 277 -29.24 19.15 -13.87
CA THR A 277 -28.54 18.72 -15.09
C THR A 277 -27.17 19.36 -15.19
N LEU A 278 -27.03 20.66 -14.86
CA LEU A 278 -25.74 21.33 -14.80
C LEU A 278 -24.81 20.67 -13.77
N PHE A 279 -25.27 20.45 -12.54
CA PHE A 279 -24.50 19.78 -11.51
C PHE A 279 -24.07 18.36 -11.93
N ALA A 280 -25.01 17.56 -12.46
CA ALA A 280 -24.77 16.19 -12.90
C ALA A 280 -23.76 16.13 -14.05
N THR A 281 -23.81 17.08 -14.99
CA THR A 281 -22.89 17.15 -16.14
C THR A 281 -21.43 17.29 -15.71
N TYR A 282 -21.15 18.11 -14.70
CA TYR A 282 -19.78 18.33 -14.21
C TYR A 282 -19.33 17.31 -13.16
N SER A 283 -20.25 16.82 -12.32
CA SER A 283 -19.90 16.02 -11.13
C SER A 283 -20.13 14.52 -11.30
N MET A 284 -21.12 14.08 -12.09
CA MET A 284 -21.56 12.69 -12.14
C MET A 284 -21.30 12.00 -13.47
N LEU A 285 -21.45 12.71 -14.59
CA LEU A 285 -21.28 12.14 -15.93
C LEU A 285 -19.80 11.83 -16.24
N PRO A 286 -19.52 10.81 -17.06
CA PRO A 286 -18.18 10.40 -17.47
C PRO A 286 -17.60 11.28 -18.60
N LEU A 287 -17.79 12.60 -18.53
CA LEU A 287 -17.38 13.54 -19.58
C LEU A 287 -16.02 14.18 -19.26
N PRO A 288 -15.11 14.30 -20.24
CA PRO A 288 -13.93 15.16 -20.11
C PRO A 288 -14.33 16.61 -19.78
N LEU A 289 -13.49 17.33 -19.03
CA LEU A 289 -13.76 18.72 -18.63
C LEU A 289 -14.16 19.63 -19.81
N ALA A 290 -13.47 19.53 -20.94
CA ALA A 290 -13.79 20.32 -22.13
C ALA A 290 -15.21 20.02 -22.68
N TRP A 291 -15.63 18.76 -22.67
CA TRP A 291 -16.95 18.35 -23.15
C TRP A 291 -18.02 18.77 -22.14
N ALA A 292 -17.75 18.64 -20.85
CA ALA A 292 -18.64 19.11 -19.78
C ALA A 292 -18.87 20.63 -19.84
N ILE A 293 -17.83 21.42 -20.16
CA ILE A 293 -17.96 22.88 -20.35
C ILE A 293 -18.90 23.19 -21.53
N VAL A 294 -18.69 22.54 -22.68
CA VAL A 294 -19.54 22.75 -23.87
C VAL A 294 -20.99 22.33 -23.56
N ALA A 295 -21.16 21.18 -22.92
CA ALA A 295 -22.46 20.67 -22.51
C ALA A 295 -23.18 21.61 -21.52
N GLY A 296 -22.48 22.10 -20.49
CA GLY A 296 -23.02 23.02 -19.50
C GLY A 296 -23.41 24.38 -20.08
N LEU A 297 -22.53 24.99 -20.89
CA LEU A 297 -22.84 26.23 -21.62
C LEU A 297 -24.01 26.05 -22.59
N GLY A 298 -24.07 24.91 -23.29
CA GLY A 298 -25.17 24.55 -24.18
C GLY A 298 -26.51 24.48 -23.45
N THR A 299 -26.57 23.79 -22.30
CA THR A 299 -27.80 23.71 -21.49
C THR A 299 -28.27 25.09 -21.00
N SER A 300 -27.32 25.93 -20.59
CA SER A 300 -27.60 27.27 -20.04
C SER A 300 -28.11 28.21 -21.14
N LEU A 301 -27.46 28.19 -22.31
CA LEU A 301 -27.86 28.98 -23.46
C LEU A 301 -29.25 28.56 -23.97
N LEU A 302 -29.50 27.25 -24.07
CA LEU A 302 -30.79 26.71 -24.50
C LEU A 302 -31.92 27.22 -23.62
N GLN A 303 -31.75 27.17 -22.29
CA GLN A 303 -32.76 27.61 -21.35
C GLN A 303 -33.02 29.13 -21.44
N VAL A 304 -31.97 29.94 -21.52
CA VAL A 304 -32.12 31.40 -21.64
C VAL A 304 -32.80 31.78 -22.96
N VAL A 305 -32.43 31.12 -24.07
CA VAL A 305 -33.06 31.35 -25.38
C VAL A 305 -34.54 30.97 -25.36
N LEU A 306 -34.90 29.81 -24.78
CA LEU A 306 -36.30 29.39 -24.64
C LEU A 306 -37.14 30.43 -23.89
N GLN A 307 -36.60 30.98 -22.81
CA GLN A 307 -37.29 32.00 -22.01
C GLN A 307 -37.45 33.35 -22.73
N VAL A 308 -36.51 33.72 -23.60
CA VAL A 308 -36.57 34.97 -24.38
C VAL A 308 -37.48 34.82 -25.61
N VAL A 309 -37.43 33.68 -26.29
CA VAL A 309 -38.13 33.44 -27.56
C VAL A 309 -39.59 33.03 -27.37
N ILE A 310 -39.91 32.33 -26.27
CA ILE A 310 -41.28 31.92 -25.92
C ILE A 310 -41.78 32.85 -24.80
N PRO A 311 -42.28 34.05 -25.12
CA PRO A 311 -42.87 34.91 -24.10
C PRO A 311 -44.12 34.20 -23.56
N ARG A 312 -44.03 33.71 -22.32
CA ARG A 312 -45.24 33.36 -21.56
C ARG A 312 -46.03 34.65 -21.32
N LEU A 313 -47.35 34.54 -21.29
CA LEU A 313 -48.32 35.65 -21.19
C LEU A 313 -48.16 36.57 -19.96
N ALA A 314 -47.19 36.29 -19.07
CA ALA A 314 -46.83 37.09 -17.90
C ALA A 314 -45.58 37.93 -18.19
N VAL A 315 -45.64 39.23 -17.88
CA VAL A 315 -44.56 40.21 -18.02
C VAL A 315 -43.34 39.78 -17.17
N ILE A 316 -42.40 39.04 -17.76
CA ILE A 316 -41.15 38.67 -17.08
C ILE A 316 -40.29 39.93 -16.96
N SER A 317 -39.92 40.30 -15.72
CA SER A 317 -39.00 41.41 -15.49
C SER A 317 -37.61 41.07 -16.01
N ILE A 318 -36.93 42.01 -16.68
CA ILE A 318 -35.55 41.83 -17.18
C ILE A 318 -34.61 41.35 -16.06
N ASN A 319 -34.82 41.87 -14.84
CA ASN A 319 -34.05 41.50 -13.65
C ASN A 319 -34.13 40.01 -13.32
N GLN A 320 -35.26 39.36 -13.59
CA GLN A 320 -35.47 37.93 -13.35
C GLN A 320 -34.69 37.06 -14.34
N VAL A 321 -34.70 37.42 -15.63
CA VAL A 321 -33.90 36.73 -16.66
C VAL A 321 -32.41 36.89 -16.38
N VAL A 322 -31.98 38.11 -16.00
CA VAL A 322 -30.59 38.38 -15.61
C VAL A 322 -30.19 37.57 -14.37
N ALA A 323 -31.04 37.51 -13.33
CA ALA A 323 -30.75 36.70 -12.14
C ALA A 323 -30.61 35.20 -12.46
N GLN A 324 -31.42 34.66 -13.38
CA GLN A 324 -31.31 33.27 -13.82
C GLN A 324 -30.06 33.02 -14.68
N ALA A 325 -29.68 33.96 -15.55
CA ALA A 325 -28.42 33.87 -16.28
C ALA A 325 -27.21 33.85 -15.32
N VAL A 326 -27.22 34.70 -14.28
CA VAL A 326 -26.17 34.71 -13.24
C VAL A 326 -26.16 33.42 -12.42
N LEU A 327 -27.33 32.84 -12.11
CA LEU A 327 -27.48 31.54 -11.45
C LEU A 327 -26.82 30.40 -12.26
N PHE A 328 -27.08 30.34 -13.57
CA PHE A 328 -26.44 29.34 -14.44
C PHE A 328 -24.94 29.58 -14.60
N MET A 329 -24.50 30.83 -14.68
CA MET A 329 -23.06 31.17 -14.68
C MET A 329 -22.36 30.71 -13.39
N CYS A 330 -23.02 30.88 -12.23
CA CYS A 330 -22.53 30.37 -10.96
C CYS A 330 -22.37 28.85 -10.97
N MET A 331 -23.41 28.12 -11.41
CA MET A 331 -23.36 26.66 -11.47
C MET A 331 -22.30 26.12 -12.43
N ASN A 332 -22.12 26.73 -13.60
CA ASN A 332 -21.05 26.36 -14.51
C ASN A 332 -19.67 26.62 -13.90
N THR A 333 -19.49 27.76 -13.23
CA THR A 333 -18.22 28.08 -12.56
C THR A 333 -17.92 27.08 -11.45
N ALA A 334 -18.87 26.83 -10.54
CA ALA A 334 -18.72 25.84 -9.48
C ALA A 334 -18.50 24.42 -10.03
N GLY A 335 -19.22 24.05 -11.09
CA GLY A 335 -19.07 22.77 -11.79
C GLY A 335 -17.68 22.55 -12.37
N ILE A 336 -17.10 23.57 -13.02
CA ILE A 336 -15.73 23.53 -13.54
C ILE A 336 -14.72 23.27 -12.40
N PHE A 337 -14.87 23.98 -11.27
CA PHE A 337 -14.02 23.75 -10.10
C PHE A 337 -14.20 22.33 -9.54
N ILE A 338 -15.45 21.86 -9.36
CA ILE A 338 -15.74 20.52 -8.85
C ILE A 338 -15.10 19.45 -9.76
N SER A 339 -15.31 19.53 -11.07
CA SER A 339 -14.79 18.57 -12.05
C SER A 339 -13.26 18.55 -12.08
N TYR A 340 -12.64 19.74 -12.11
CA TYR A 340 -11.19 19.87 -12.15
C TYR A 340 -10.50 19.41 -10.85
N LEU A 341 -11.01 19.85 -9.70
CA LEU A 341 -10.44 19.50 -8.39
C LEU A 341 -10.68 18.02 -8.06
N SER A 342 -11.81 17.45 -8.49
CA SER A 342 -12.11 16.01 -8.36
C SER A 342 -11.18 15.14 -9.18
N ASP A 343 -10.97 15.46 -10.48
CA ASP A 343 -9.99 14.73 -11.31
C ASP A 343 -8.57 14.80 -10.72
N ARG A 344 -8.15 15.96 -10.22
CA ARG A 344 -6.84 16.10 -9.59
C ARG A 344 -6.70 15.28 -8.32
N ALA A 345 -7.70 15.33 -7.43
CA ALA A 345 -7.72 14.53 -6.21
C ALA A 345 -7.69 13.02 -6.51
N GLN A 346 -8.44 12.58 -7.51
CA GLN A 346 -8.47 11.18 -7.96
C GLN A 346 -7.13 10.73 -8.55
N ARG A 347 -6.47 11.56 -9.38
CA ARG A 347 -5.13 11.27 -9.91
C ARG A 347 -4.09 11.15 -8.79
N GLN A 348 -4.17 12.00 -7.78
CA GLN A 348 -3.28 11.93 -6.62
C GLN A 348 -3.52 10.65 -5.81
N ALA A 349 -4.78 10.34 -5.47
CA ALA A 349 -5.14 9.12 -4.75
C ALA A 349 -4.69 7.85 -5.51
N PHE A 350 -4.80 7.86 -6.84
CA PHE A 350 -4.31 6.78 -7.69
C PHE A 350 -2.78 6.62 -7.60
N LEU A 351 -2.00 7.72 -7.62
CA LEU A 351 -0.55 7.66 -7.46
C LEU A 351 -0.15 7.15 -6.07
N GLU A 352 -0.81 7.62 -5.01
CA GLU A 352 -0.59 7.19 -3.63
C GLU A 352 -0.89 5.68 -3.47
N THR A 353 -2.02 5.23 -4.01
CA THR A 353 -2.39 3.81 -4.02
C THR A 353 -1.36 2.97 -4.78
N ARG A 354 -0.91 3.43 -5.95
CA ARG A 354 0.12 2.74 -6.72
C ARG A 354 1.43 2.63 -5.93
N ARG A 355 1.91 3.72 -5.32
CA ARG A 355 3.14 3.71 -4.50
C ARG A 355 3.01 2.74 -3.32
N CYS A 356 1.85 2.72 -2.68
CA CYS A 356 1.56 1.77 -1.60
C CYS A 356 1.62 0.31 -2.09
N VAL A 357 1.00 0.00 -3.22
CA VAL A 357 1.02 -1.35 -3.81
C VAL A 357 2.44 -1.74 -4.25
N GLU A 358 3.18 -0.83 -4.88
CA GLU A 358 4.57 -1.06 -5.31
C GLU A 358 5.50 -1.31 -4.12
N ALA A 359 5.38 -0.50 -3.05
CA ALA A 359 6.11 -0.72 -1.81
C ALA A 359 5.75 -2.07 -1.17
N ARG A 360 4.46 -2.43 -1.14
CA ARG A 360 4.00 -3.72 -0.63
C ARG A 360 4.59 -4.89 -1.42
N LEU A 361 4.57 -4.85 -2.75
CA LEU A 361 5.14 -5.91 -3.59
C LEU A 361 6.66 -6.05 -3.40
N ARG A 362 7.38 -4.93 -3.28
CA ARG A 362 8.82 -4.94 -2.96
C ARG A 362 9.08 -5.58 -1.60
N LEU A 363 8.33 -5.20 -0.57
CA LEU A 363 8.44 -5.78 0.76
C LEU A 363 8.15 -7.28 0.75
N GLU A 364 7.15 -7.75 -0.01
CA GLU A 364 6.85 -9.17 -0.16
C GLU A 364 7.99 -9.94 -0.82
N THR A 365 8.61 -9.37 -1.85
CA THR A 365 9.73 -9.99 -2.58
C THR A 365 10.97 -10.11 -1.70
N GLU A 366 11.33 -9.03 -1.00
CA GLU A 366 12.46 -9.04 -0.07
C GLU A 366 12.23 -10.02 1.09
N ASN A 367 10.99 -10.13 1.57
CA ASN A 367 10.63 -11.09 2.61
C ASN A 367 10.82 -12.55 2.16
N GLN A 368 10.37 -12.90 0.95
CA GLN A 368 10.61 -14.23 0.38
C GLN A 368 12.10 -14.52 0.21
N ARG A 369 12.90 -13.51 -0.17
CA ARG A 369 14.35 -13.63 -0.27
C ARG A 369 14.98 -13.91 1.09
N GLN A 370 14.52 -13.22 2.14
CA GLN A 370 14.96 -13.42 3.52
C GLN A 370 14.64 -14.84 4.01
N GLU A 371 13.42 -15.32 3.81
CA GLU A 371 13.02 -16.68 4.17
C GLU A 371 13.94 -17.73 3.51
N ARG A 372 14.20 -17.61 2.20
CA ARG A 372 15.12 -18.51 1.49
C ARG A 372 16.54 -18.48 2.05
N LEU A 373 17.04 -17.31 2.42
CA LEU A 373 18.38 -17.17 3.00
C LEU A 373 18.45 -17.83 4.38
N VAL A 374 17.45 -17.63 5.24
CA VAL A 374 17.41 -18.25 6.56
C VAL A 374 17.34 -19.77 6.46
N LEU A 375 16.47 -20.30 5.59
CA LEU A 375 16.33 -21.74 5.35
C LEU A 375 17.56 -22.39 4.69
N SER A 376 18.43 -21.60 4.05
CA SER A 376 19.70 -22.10 3.51
C SER A 376 20.77 -22.34 4.58
N VAL A 377 20.64 -21.69 5.74
CA VAL A 377 21.60 -21.78 6.85
C VAL A 377 21.09 -22.70 7.97
N LEU A 378 19.79 -22.66 8.24
CA LEU A 378 19.16 -23.37 9.35
C LEU A 378 18.06 -24.32 8.85
N PRO A 379 17.95 -25.53 9.43
CA PRO A 379 16.82 -26.42 9.17
C PRO A 379 15.48 -25.77 9.54
N ARG A 380 14.44 -26.06 8.73
CA ARG A 380 13.10 -25.45 8.85
C ARG A 380 12.49 -25.57 10.25
N PHE A 381 12.66 -26.71 10.92
CA PHE A 381 12.06 -26.95 12.24
C PHE A 381 12.60 -25.98 13.31
N VAL A 382 13.92 -25.73 13.31
CA VAL A 382 14.53 -24.76 14.23
C VAL A 382 14.06 -23.36 13.88
N VAL A 383 14.00 -23.01 12.59
CA VAL A 383 13.53 -21.69 12.14
C VAL A 383 12.11 -21.41 12.60
N LEU A 384 11.21 -22.39 12.51
CA LEU A 384 9.82 -22.23 12.96
C LEU A 384 9.72 -22.04 14.48
N GLU A 385 10.51 -22.80 15.25
CA GLU A 385 10.60 -22.63 16.71
C GLU A 385 11.15 -21.24 17.08
N MET A 386 12.21 -20.79 16.41
CA MET A 386 12.78 -19.46 16.59
C MET A 386 11.75 -18.36 16.34
N ILE A 387 10.99 -18.46 15.25
CA ILE A 387 9.95 -17.49 14.91
C ILE A 387 8.84 -17.48 15.97
N ASN A 388 8.40 -18.65 16.42
CA ASN A 388 7.34 -18.77 17.44
C ASN A 388 7.80 -18.22 18.81
N ASP A 389 9.05 -18.46 19.19
CA ASP A 389 9.60 -17.89 20.41
C ASP A 389 9.69 -16.35 20.31
N MET A 390 10.10 -15.82 19.15
CA MET A 390 10.16 -14.37 18.94
C MET A 390 8.80 -13.68 18.92
N THR A 391 7.72 -14.38 18.53
CA THR A 391 6.36 -13.81 18.59
C THR A 391 5.81 -13.69 20.00
N ASN A 392 6.28 -14.54 20.91
CA ASN A 392 5.74 -14.63 22.26
C ASN A 392 6.47 -13.72 23.26
N VAL A 393 7.58 -13.08 22.87
CA VAL A 393 8.31 -12.11 23.69
C VAL A 393 7.75 -10.71 23.43
N GLU A 394 6.68 -10.33 24.14
CA GLU A 394 6.12 -8.97 24.12
C GLU A 394 6.92 -7.96 24.96
N ASP A 395 7.88 -8.41 25.77
CA ASP A 395 8.60 -7.56 26.72
C ASP A 395 9.93 -7.02 26.17
N GLU A 396 9.99 -5.70 25.92
CA GLU A 396 11.21 -4.95 25.58
C GLU A 396 12.33 -5.12 26.61
N HIS A 397 12.01 -5.49 27.85
CA HIS A 397 12.99 -5.67 28.93
C HIS A 397 13.79 -6.98 28.83
N LEU A 398 13.40 -7.90 27.95
CA LEU A 398 14.07 -9.19 27.73
C LEU A 398 15.08 -9.19 26.57
N GLN A 399 15.20 -8.09 25.80
CA GLN A 399 16.17 -7.96 24.70
C GLN A 399 17.63 -8.20 25.13
N HIS A 400 17.93 -8.08 26.43
CA HIS A 400 19.26 -8.31 26.99
C HIS A 400 19.49 -9.72 27.58
N GLN A 401 18.48 -10.58 27.72
CA GLN A 401 18.59 -11.75 28.60
C GLN A 401 18.80 -13.11 27.93
N PHE A 402 18.68 -13.28 26.60
CA PHE A 402 18.76 -14.64 26.05
C PHE A 402 19.55 -14.79 24.76
N HIS A 403 20.79 -15.27 24.93
CA HIS A 403 21.45 -16.16 23.97
C HIS A 403 20.73 -17.51 23.98
N ARG A 404 19.44 -17.56 23.59
CA ARG A 404 18.64 -18.79 23.67
C ARG A 404 19.25 -19.79 22.68
N ILE A 405 19.84 -20.85 23.23
CA ILE A 405 20.46 -21.90 22.45
C ILE A 405 19.35 -22.92 22.14
N TYR A 406 19.07 -23.14 20.86
CA TYR A 406 18.10 -24.13 20.41
C TYR A 406 18.79 -25.48 20.33
N ILE A 407 18.54 -26.35 21.32
CA ILE A 407 19.15 -27.67 21.45
C ILE A 407 18.05 -28.72 21.61
N HIS A 408 18.16 -29.81 20.85
CA HIS A 408 17.24 -30.94 20.85
C HIS A 408 18.03 -32.26 20.91
N ARG A 409 17.56 -33.21 21.70
CA ARG A 409 18.14 -34.56 21.80
C ARG A 409 17.32 -35.55 21.00
N TYR A 410 17.98 -36.34 20.16
CA TYR A 410 17.40 -37.40 19.37
C TYR A 410 18.09 -38.73 19.68
N GLU A 411 17.29 -39.78 19.79
CA GLU A 411 17.73 -41.16 19.99
C GLU A 411 17.40 -41.98 18.73
N ASN A 412 18.12 -43.09 18.52
CA ASN A 412 17.97 -43.95 17.35
C ASN A 412 18.17 -43.19 16.03
N VAL A 413 19.31 -42.53 15.92
CA VAL A 413 19.77 -41.90 14.68
C VAL A 413 20.94 -42.66 14.09
N SER A 414 21.15 -42.54 12.78
CA SER A 414 22.36 -43.05 12.12
C SER A 414 23.17 -41.91 11.53
N ILE A 415 24.46 -41.91 11.82
CA ILE A 415 25.42 -40.87 11.43
C ILE A 415 26.33 -41.47 10.37
N LEU A 416 26.49 -40.78 9.24
CA LEU A 416 27.35 -41.18 8.14
C LEU A 416 28.43 -40.12 7.93
N PHE A 417 29.70 -40.55 7.95
CA PHE A 417 30.85 -39.77 7.50
C PHE A 417 31.40 -40.38 6.21
N ALA A 418 31.67 -39.54 5.22
CA ALA A 418 32.20 -39.95 3.93
C ALA A 418 33.33 -39.00 3.50
N ASP A 419 34.54 -39.54 3.34
CA ASP A 419 35.75 -38.75 3.08
C ASP A 419 36.48 -39.21 1.82
N VAL A 420 37.02 -38.25 1.06
CA VAL A 420 37.69 -38.54 -0.21
C VAL A 420 39.10 -39.09 0.06
N LYS A 421 39.37 -40.30 -0.43
CA LYS A 421 40.70 -40.89 -0.33
C LYS A 421 41.69 -40.09 -1.18
N GLY A 422 42.80 -39.68 -0.57
CA GLY A 422 43.93 -39.09 -1.30
C GLY A 422 43.73 -37.63 -1.71
N PHE A 423 42.78 -36.92 -1.10
CA PHE A 423 42.51 -35.51 -1.38
C PHE A 423 43.74 -34.60 -1.27
N THR A 424 44.63 -34.84 -0.31
CA THR A 424 45.88 -34.09 -0.16
C THR A 424 46.79 -34.17 -1.39
N ASN A 425 46.79 -35.29 -2.12
CA ASN A 425 47.56 -35.42 -3.36
C ASN A 425 46.81 -34.83 -4.57
N LEU A 426 45.49 -34.83 -4.53
CA LEU A 426 44.66 -34.18 -5.55
C LEU A 426 44.76 -32.65 -5.46
N SER A 427 44.84 -32.10 -4.24
CA SER A 427 44.93 -30.66 -4.02
C SER A 427 46.29 -30.07 -4.37
N THR A 428 47.34 -30.88 -4.44
CA THR A 428 48.66 -30.47 -4.94
C THR A 428 48.79 -30.53 -6.46
N THR A 429 48.00 -31.40 -7.11
CA THR A 429 48.07 -31.65 -8.57
C THR A 429 47.06 -30.83 -9.37
N LEU A 430 45.91 -30.50 -8.78
CA LEU A 430 44.86 -29.69 -9.40
C LEU A 430 44.97 -28.20 -9.06
N SER A 431 44.50 -27.35 -9.97
CA SER A 431 44.29 -25.94 -9.62
C SER A 431 43.16 -25.81 -8.59
N ALA A 432 43.21 -24.78 -7.75
CA ALA A 432 42.18 -24.53 -6.74
C ALA A 432 40.77 -24.42 -7.35
N GLN A 433 40.64 -23.84 -8.54
CA GLN A 433 39.35 -23.70 -9.22
C GLN A 433 38.81 -25.04 -9.72
N GLU A 434 39.65 -25.91 -10.26
CA GLU A 434 39.26 -27.25 -10.72
C GLU A 434 38.90 -28.16 -9.55
N LEU A 435 39.67 -28.10 -8.46
CA LEU A 435 39.39 -28.84 -7.23
C LEU A 435 38.02 -28.46 -6.65
N VAL A 436 37.75 -27.15 -6.51
CA VAL A 436 36.47 -26.66 -5.99
C VAL A 436 35.31 -27.02 -6.93
N ARG A 437 35.49 -26.95 -8.25
CA ARG A 437 34.45 -27.41 -9.20
C ARG A 437 34.15 -28.91 -9.05
N MET A 438 35.18 -29.74 -8.96
CA MET A 438 35.03 -31.19 -8.79
C MET A 438 34.31 -31.53 -7.48
N LEU A 439 34.73 -30.92 -6.37
CA LEU A 439 34.05 -31.09 -5.08
C LEU A 439 32.60 -30.60 -5.12
N ASN A 440 32.35 -29.43 -5.72
CA ASN A 440 30.99 -28.88 -5.80
C ASN A 440 30.07 -29.77 -6.66
N GLU A 441 30.56 -30.35 -7.76
CA GLU A 441 29.78 -31.30 -8.55
C GLU A 441 29.50 -32.59 -7.77
N LEU A 442 30.50 -33.11 -7.05
CA LEU A 442 30.36 -34.32 -6.23
C LEU A 442 29.34 -34.10 -5.09
N PHE A 443 29.51 -33.04 -4.30
CA PHE A 443 28.64 -32.73 -3.17
C PHE A 443 27.23 -32.33 -3.61
N ALA A 444 27.05 -31.67 -4.76
CA ALA A 444 25.70 -31.40 -5.29
C ALA A 444 24.94 -32.66 -5.71
N ARG A 445 25.65 -33.76 -6.04
CA ARG A 445 25.03 -35.08 -6.26
C ARG A 445 24.73 -35.77 -4.93
N PHE A 446 25.62 -35.65 -3.95
CA PHE A 446 25.37 -36.17 -2.60
C PHE A 446 24.21 -35.46 -1.90
N ASP A 447 24.03 -34.15 -2.08
CA ASP A 447 22.89 -33.40 -1.56
C ASP A 447 21.56 -33.98 -2.09
N ARG A 448 21.53 -34.41 -3.37
CA ARG A 448 20.36 -35.07 -3.98
C ARG A 448 20.11 -36.45 -3.38
N LEU A 449 21.15 -37.29 -3.31
CA LEU A 449 21.05 -38.61 -2.67
C LEU A 449 20.62 -38.50 -1.20
N ALA A 450 21.12 -37.50 -0.48
CA ALA A 450 20.74 -37.24 0.90
C ALA A 450 19.24 -36.93 1.00
N HIS A 451 18.70 -36.14 0.08
CA HIS A 451 17.26 -35.88 0.03
C HIS A 451 16.45 -37.14 -0.28
N GLU A 452 16.86 -37.92 -1.29
CA GLU A 452 16.19 -39.16 -1.73
C GLU A 452 16.18 -40.25 -0.65
N HIS A 453 17.29 -40.40 0.09
CA HIS A 453 17.42 -41.36 1.18
C HIS A 453 17.09 -40.75 2.55
N HIS A 454 16.38 -39.61 2.58
CA HIS A 454 15.92 -38.96 3.80
C HIS A 454 17.03 -38.75 4.86
N CYS A 455 18.23 -38.41 4.43
CA CYS A 455 19.36 -38.04 5.26
C CYS A 455 19.51 -36.52 5.28
N LEU A 456 19.60 -35.94 6.47
CA LEU A 456 19.88 -34.51 6.62
C LEU A 456 21.39 -34.28 6.55
N ARG A 457 21.85 -33.54 5.53
CA ARG A 457 23.23 -33.04 5.51
C ARG A 457 23.40 -32.05 6.65
N ILE A 458 24.40 -32.29 7.50
CA ILE A 458 24.71 -31.37 8.58
C ILE A 458 25.76 -30.36 8.10
N LYS A 459 26.94 -30.83 7.65
CA LYS A 459 27.99 -29.94 7.15
C LYS A 459 29.03 -30.67 6.29
N ILE A 460 29.80 -29.88 5.55
CA ILE A 460 30.95 -30.32 4.75
C ILE A 460 32.20 -29.83 5.47
N LEU A 461 33.14 -30.75 5.72
CA LEU A 461 34.38 -30.52 6.45
C LEU A 461 35.56 -30.77 5.50
N GLY A 462 35.91 -29.76 4.70
CA GLY A 462 36.90 -29.94 3.64
C GLY A 462 36.37 -30.87 2.55
N ASP A 463 36.99 -32.04 2.42
CA ASP A 463 36.65 -33.15 1.53
C ASP A 463 35.70 -34.19 2.15
N CYS A 464 35.43 -34.06 3.45
CA CYS A 464 34.50 -34.91 4.16
C CYS A 464 33.06 -34.38 4.08
N TYR A 465 32.13 -35.24 3.69
CA TYR A 465 30.69 -35.02 3.73
C TYR A 465 30.09 -35.82 4.89
N TYR A 466 29.31 -35.18 5.78
CA TYR A 466 28.59 -35.91 6.82
C TYR A 466 27.11 -35.53 6.92
N CYS A 467 26.30 -36.57 7.13
CA CYS A 467 24.85 -36.48 7.21
C CYS A 467 24.30 -37.42 8.27
N VAL A 468 23.07 -37.13 8.73
CA VAL A 468 22.39 -37.90 9.76
C VAL A 468 21.00 -38.31 9.28
N SER A 469 20.61 -39.53 9.57
CA SER A 469 19.29 -40.10 9.34
C SER A 469 18.54 -40.26 10.67
N GLY A 470 17.23 -40.04 10.68
CA GLY A 470 16.41 -39.98 11.90
C GLY A 470 16.31 -38.58 12.52
N LEU A 471 16.66 -37.53 11.77
CA LEU A 471 16.61 -36.13 12.17
C LEU A 471 16.07 -35.27 11.00
N PRO A 472 15.16 -34.29 11.22
CA PRO A 472 14.47 -33.96 12.47
C PRO A 472 13.32 -34.90 12.81
N GLU A 473 12.87 -35.71 11.86
CA GLU A 473 11.80 -36.69 12.05
C GLU A 473 12.42 -38.04 12.43
N PRO A 474 12.12 -38.57 13.63
CA PRO A 474 12.59 -39.89 14.03
C PRO A 474 12.04 -40.95 13.07
N ARG A 475 12.89 -41.88 12.65
CA ARG A 475 12.49 -43.00 11.79
C ARG A 475 13.04 -44.31 12.30
N GLN A 476 12.34 -45.41 12.06
CA GLN A 476 12.78 -46.74 12.45
C GLN A 476 13.80 -47.34 11.47
N ASP A 477 13.70 -46.99 10.20
CA ASP A 477 14.59 -47.43 9.12
C ASP A 477 15.84 -46.55 8.96
N HIS A 478 16.17 -45.76 9.99
CA HIS A 478 17.23 -44.75 9.94
C HIS A 478 18.59 -45.33 9.48
N ALA A 479 18.92 -46.55 9.92
CA ALA A 479 20.13 -47.28 9.55
C ALA A 479 20.12 -47.73 8.09
N HIS A 480 18.98 -48.23 7.59
CA HIS A 480 18.82 -48.63 6.18
C HIS A 480 19.05 -47.44 5.26
N CYS A 481 18.46 -46.29 5.57
CA CYS A 481 18.62 -45.07 4.80
C CYS A 481 20.09 -44.62 4.71
N CYS A 482 20.85 -44.68 5.81
CA CYS A 482 22.28 -44.35 5.78
C CYS A 482 23.11 -45.36 4.96
N VAL A 483 22.81 -46.66 5.03
CA VAL A 483 23.52 -47.67 4.24
C VAL A 483 23.23 -47.49 2.75
N GLU A 484 21.98 -47.29 2.36
CA GLU A 484 21.60 -47.02 0.98
C GLU A 484 22.21 -45.72 0.45
N MET A 485 22.22 -44.65 1.26
CA MET A 485 22.95 -43.41 0.97
C MET A 485 24.44 -43.67 0.72
N GLY A 486 25.10 -44.48 1.57
CA GLY A 486 26.50 -44.86 1.40
C GLY A 486 26.75 -45.66 0.10
N LEU A 487 25.83 -46.56 -0.26
CA LEU A 487 25.91 -47.32 -1.52
C LEU A 487 25.73 -46.39 -2.73
N GLY A 488 24.81 -45.42 -2.66
CA GLY A 488 24.62 -44.37 -3.67
C GLY A 488 25.84 -43.48 -3.83
N MET A 489 26.50 -43.10 -2.74
CA MET A 489 27.76 -42.34 -2.75
C MET A 489 28.89 -43.10 -3.46
N ILE A 490 29.05 -44.41 -3.18
CA ILE A 490 30.06 -45.26 -3.84
C ILE A 490 29.79 -45.37 -5.36
N LYS A 491 28.53 -45.54 -5.77
CA LYS A 491 28.16 -45.53 -7.20
C LYS A 491 28.47 -44.18 -7.85
N THR A 492 28.19 -43.09 -7.15
CA THR A 492 28.40 -41.73 -7.64
C THR A 492 29.88 -41.37 -7.79
N ILE A 493 30.73 -41.73 -6.82
CA ILE A 493 32.17 -41.45 -6.92
C ILE A 493 32.81 -42.27 -8.06
N ARG A 494 32.37 -43.51 -8.30
CA ARG A 494 32.80 -44.31 -9.47
C ARG A 494 32.43 -43.67 -10.79
N TYR A 495 31.21 -43.11 -10.87
CA TYR A 495 30.79 -42.33 -12.03
C TYR A 495 31.63 -41.06 -12.22
N VAL A 496 31.89 -40.32 -11.15
CA VAL A 496 32.72 -39.11 -11.22
C VAL A 496 34.15 -39.45 -11.63
N ARG A 497 34.74 -40.53 -11.08
CA ARG A 497 36.04 -41.09 -11.47
C ARG A 497 36.12 -41.40 -12.96
N SER A 498 35.08 -42.02 -13.54
CA SER A 498 35.08 -42.35 -14.98
C SER A 498 35.02 -41.10 -15.88
N ARG A 499 34.36 -40.02 -15.44
CA ARG A 499 34.28 -38.76 -16.18
C ARG A 499 35.50 -37.86 -16.01
N THR A 500 35.98 -37.68 -14.80
CA THR A 500 37.08 -36.76 -14.51
C THR A 500 38.45 -37.37 -14.79
N LYS A 501 38.54 -38.70 -14.96
CA LYS A 501 39.79 -39.47 -15.14
C LYS A 501 40.78 -39.33 -13.98
N HIS A 502 40.34 -38.82 -12.83
CA HIS A 502 41.13 -38.78 -11.61
C HIS A 502 40.87 -40.02 -10.78
N ASP A 503 41.92 -40.61 -10.21
CA ASP A 503 41.81 -41.81 -9.37
C ASP A 503 41.25 -41.47 -7.97
N VAL A 504 39.95 -41.16 -7.90
CA VAL A 504 39.24 -40.79 -6.68
C VAL A 504 38.44 -41.95 -6.11
N ASP A 505 38.49 -42.13 -4.80
CA ASP A 505 37.70 -43.11 -4.07
C ASP A 505 37.27 -42.52 -2.71
N MET A 506 36.42 -43.22 -1.97
CA MET A 506 35.81 -42.70 -0.74
C MET A 506 35.80 -43.74 0.38
N ARG A 507 36.11 -43.30 1.60
CA ARG A 507 35.88 -44.09 2.81
C ARG A 507 34.54 -43.67 3.41
N ILE A 508 33.72 -44.63 3.84
CA ILE A 508 32.42 -44.34 4.44
C ILE A 508 32.32 -45.08 5.78
N GLY A 509 32.05 -44.34 6.85
CA GLY A 509 31.81 -44.84 8.20
C GLY A 509 30.38 -44.55 8.65
N ILE A 510 29.68 -45.54 9.19
CA ILE A 510 28.30 -45.39 9.70
C ILE A 510 28.21 -45.93 11.13
N HIS A 511 27.61 -45.14 12.01
CA HIS A 511 27.31 -45.53 13.38
C HIS A 511 25.88 -45.16 13.74
N SER A 512 25.21 -45.99 14.55
CA SER A 512 23.86 -45.73 15.06
C SER A 512 23.90 -45.48 16.56
N GLY A 513 23.22 -44.43 17.02
CA GLY A 513 23.24 -44.02 18.43
C GLY A 513 22.31 -42.85 18.70
N SER A 514 22.74 -41.95 19.58
CA SER A 514 22.01 -40.76 20.02
C SER A 514 22.79 -39.49 19.71
N VAL A 515 22.09 -38.39 19.41
CA VAL A 515 22.72 -37.09 19.13
C VAL A 515 22.01 -35.95 19.84
N LEU A 516 22.80 -34.97 20.25
CA LEU A 516 22.33 -33.64 20.59
C LEU A 516 22.50 -32.76 19.34
N CYS A 517 21.43 -32.21 18.80
CA CYS A 517 21.50 -31.27 17.67
C CYS A 517 21.08 -29.87 18.12
N GLY A 518 21.57 -28.85 17.44
CA GLY A 518 21.20 -27.49 17.78
C GLY A 518 21.89 -26.43 16.97
N VAL A 519 21.55 -25.17 17.23
CA VAL A 519 22.17 -24.02 16.57
C VAL A 519 23.14 -23.34 17.52
N LEU A 520 24.40 -23.23 17.08
CA LEU A 520 25.45 -22.51 17.79
C LEU A 520 25.89 -21.24 17.04
N GLY A 521 26.40 -20.30 17.81
CA GLY A 521 27.01 -19.06 17.32
C GLY A 521 26.08 -17.86 17.38
N LEU A 522 26.69 -16.67 17.48
CA LEU A 522 25.95 -15.39 17.50
C LEU A 522 26.04 -14.62 16.18
N ARG A 523 27.09 -14.89 15.39
CA ARG A 523 27.36 -14.18 14.12
C ARG A 523 27.33 -15.08 12.90
N LYS A 524 27.76 -16.33 13.06
CA LYS A 524 27.70 -17.38 12.04
C LYS A 524 26.96 -18.54 12.67
N TRP A 525 25.64 -18.52 12.55
CA TRP A 525 24.80 -19.60 13.02
C TRP A 525 25.16 -20.86 12.24
N GLN A 526 25.41 -21.93 12.99
CA GLN A 526 25.69 -23.25 12.44
C GLN A 526 24.80 -24.23 13.16
N PHE A 527 23.94 -24.90 12.39
CA PHE A 527 23.29 -26.10 12.86
C PHE A 527 24.29 -27.25 12.84
N ASP A 528 24.42 -27.96 13.96
CA ASP A 528 25.37 -29.06 14.08
C ASP A 528 24.88 -30.10 15.10
N VAL A 529 25.56 -31.24 15.16
CA VAL A 529 25.26 -32.38 16.01
C VAL A 529 26.46 -32.75 16.87
N TRP A 530 26.23 -33.08 18.13
CA TRP A 530 27.24 -33.47 19.11
C TRP A 530 26.82 -34.74 19.82
N SER A 531 27.72 -35.71 19.86
CA SER A 531 27.62 -36.91 20.70
C SER A 531 28.93 -37.67 20.64
N TRP A 532 29.15 -38.52 21.64
CA TRP A 532 30.16 -39.56 21.56
C TRP A 532 29.96 -40.47 20.33
N ASP A 533 28.70 -40.71 19.96
CA ASP A 533 28.32 -41.55 18.81
C ASP A 533 28.76 -40.93 17.46
N VAL A 534 28.86 -39.59 17.39
CA VAL A 534 29.40 -38.87 16.22
C VAL A 534 30.89 -39.11 16.09
N ASP A 535 31.63 -39.12 17.20
CA ASP A 535 33.05 -39.42 17.21
C ASP A 535 33.32 -40.86 16.77
N ILE A 536 32.49 -41.82 17.19
CA ILE A 536 32.61 -43.21 16.72
C ILE A 536 32.42 -43.29 15.19
N ALA A 537 31.39 -42.65 14.63
CA ALA A 537 31.16 -42.62 13.19
C ALA A 537 32.36 -42.04 12.42
N ASN A 538 32.92 -40.93 12.92
CA ASN A 538 34.12 -40.31 12.37
C ASN A 538 35.33 -41.26 12.41
N LYS A 539 35.56 -41.97 13.52
CA LYS A 539 36.65 -42.96 13.62
C LYS A 539 36.44 -44.21 12.77
N LEU A 540 35.19 -44.60 12.51
CA LEU A 540 34.86 -45.67 11.56
C LEU A 540 35.20 -45.25 10.12
N GLU A 541 34.92 -44.00 9.73
CA GLU A 541 35.35 -43.48 8.43
C GLU A 541 36.88 -43.52 8.34
N SER A 542 37.58 -42.95 9.33
CA SER A 542 39.04 -42.81 9.27
C SER A 542 39.76 -44.16 9.28
N GLY A 543 39.19 -45.17 9.95
CA GLY A 543 39.63 -46.57 9.93
C GLY A 543 39.02 -47.40 8.78
N GLY A 544 38.25 -46.77 7.89
CA GLY A 544 37.50 -47.39 6.82
C GLY A 544 38.36 -47.79 5.61
N ILE A 545 37.88 -48.77 4.85
CA ILE A 545 38.51 -49.20 3.60
C ILE A 545 37.86 -48.43 2.44
N PRO A 546 38.64 -47.80 1.55
CA PRO A 546 38.09 -47.12 0.38
C PRO A 546 37.20 -48.03 -0.47
N GLY A 547 36.08 -47.47 -0.94
CA GLY A 547 35.09 -48.19 -1.75
C GLY A 547 34.21 -49.17 -0.98
N ARG A 548 34.33 -49.23 0.35
CA ARG A 548 33.54 -50.08 1.26
C ARG A 548 32.83 -49.23 2.32
N ILE A 549 31.70 -49.74 2.81
CA ILE A 549 30.94 -49.12 3.90
C ILE A 549 31.31 -49.83 5.21
N HIS A 550 31.88 -49.09 6.14
CA HIS A 550 32.29 -49.55 7.47
C HIS A 550 31.25 -49.19 8.51
N ILE A 551 30.68 -50.19 9.18
CA ILE A 551 29.61 -50.03 10.15
C ILE A 551 30.03 -50.53 11.54
N SER A 552 29.42 -50.00 12.60
CA SER A 552 29.55 -50.53 13.96
C SER A 552 28.60 -51.72 14.19
N LYS A 553 28.82 -52.44 15.30
CA LYS A 553 27.86 -53.41 15.82
C LYS A 553 26.47 -52.80 16.08
N ALA A 554 26.42 -51.60 16.66
CA ALA A 554 25.16 -50.89 16.89
C ALA A 554 24.37 -50.66 15.59
N THR A 555 25.05 -50.27 14.50
CA THR A 555 24.39 -50.14 13.20
C THR A 555 23.94 -51.48 12.64
N LEU A 556 24.75 -52.54 12.77
CA LEU A 556 24.38 -53.89 12.34
C LEU A 556 23.10 -54.38 13.02
N ASP A 557 22.96 -54.12 14.32
CA ASP A 557 21.78 -54.51 15.09
C ASP A 557 20.51 -53.77 14.62
N CYS A 558 20.64 -52.52 14.18
CA CYS A 558 19.55 -51.74 13.58
C CYS A 558 19.17 -52.17 12.15
N LEU A 559 19.99 -52.97 11.46
CA LEU A 559 19.76 -53.36 10.06
C LEU A 559 18.97 -54.67 9.90
N GLY A 560 18.61 -55.34 11.01
CA GLY A 560 17.72 -56.51 11.00
C GLY A 560 18.25 -57.75 10.26
N GLY A 561 19.52 -57.77 9.83
CA GLY A 561 20.11 -58.88 9.06
C GLY A 561 19.91 -58.80 7.53
N ASP A 562 19.37 -57.71 7.01
CA ASP A 562 19.06 -57.56 5.57
C ASP A 562 20.31 -57.42 4.68
N TYR A 563 21.46 -57.09 5.28
CA TYR A 563 22.71 -56.91 4.57
C TYR A 563 23.73 -57.99 4.95
N LYS A 564 24.39 -58.56 3.95
CA LYS A 564 25.53 -59.45 4.17
C LYS A 564 26.73 -58.63 4.63
N VAL A 565 27.37 -59.03 5.72
CA VAL A 565 28.53 -58.34 6.29
C VAL A 565 29.75 -59.26 6.42
N GLU A 566 30.94 -58.66 6.51
CA GLU A 566 32.19 -59.30 6.94
C GLU A 566 32.78 -58.57 8.15
N GLU A 567 33.70 -59.23 8.85
CA GLU A 567 34.44 -58.59 9.93
C GLU A 567 35.26 -57.42 9.39
N GLY A 568 35.11 -56.24 10.01
CA GLY A 568 35.74 -55.02 9.55
C GLY A 568 37.18 -54.84 10.02
N HIS A 569 37.60 -55.58 11.05
CA HIS A 569 38.91 -55.46 11.73
C HIS A 569 39.31 -54.00 12.07
N GLY A 570 38.33 -53.14 12.40
CA GLY A 570 38.56 -51.71 12.63
C GLY A 570 39.54 -51.41 13.77
N LYS A 571 39.62 -52.28 14.77
CA LYS A 571 40.54 -52.19 15.93
C LYS A 571 42.02 -52.22 15.52
N GLU A 572 42.35 -52.83 14.39
CA GLU A 572 43.74 -52.90 13.90
C GLU A 572 44.15 -51.60 13.19
N ARG A 573 43.19 -50.91 12.56
CA ARG A 573 43.43 -49.72 11.73
C ARG A 573 43.23 -48.40 12.48
N ASN A 574 42.53 -48.42 13.62
CA ASN A 574 42.26 -47.21 14.40
C ASN A 574 42.41 -47.46 15.91
N GLU A 575 43.29 -46.70 16.56
CA GLU A 575 43.59 -46.82 17.99
C GLU A 575 42.37 -46.54 18.87
N PHE A 576 41.50 -45.60 18.48
CA PHE A 576 40.31 -45.25 19.24
C PHE A 576 39.31 -46.41 19.28
N LEU A 577 39.09 -47.06 18.14
CA LEU A 577 38.20 -48.23 18.04
C LEU A 577 38.74 -49.40 18.89
N ARG A 578 40.08 -49.58 18.93
CA ARG A 578 40.74 -50.57 19.77
C ARG A 578 40.59 -50.27 21.26
N LYS A 579 40.84 -49.03 21.67
CA LYS A 579 40.81 -48.61 23.08
C LYS A 579 39.43 -48.74 23.71
N HIS A 580 38.37 -48.50 22.93
CA HIS A 580 36.98 -48.57 23.38
C HIS A 580 36.30 -49.89 22.99
N ASP A 581 37.08 -50.88 22.55
CA ASP A 581 36.62 -52.23 22.20
C ASP A 581 35.45 -52.31 21.20
N ILE A 582 35.34 -51.35 20.30
CA ILE A 582 34.21 -51.23 19.37
C ILE A 582 34.27 -52.32 18.29
N GLU A 583 33.26 -53.18 18.24
CA GLU A 583 33.08 -54.18 17.19
C GLU A 583 32.60 -53.54 15.89
N THR A 584 33.17 -53.97 14.77
CA THR A 584 32.95 -53.32 13.47
C THR A 584 32.86 -54.31 12.32
N TYR A 585 32.09 -53.97 11.30
CA TYR A 585 31.80 -54.80 10.13
C TYR A 585 31.92 -54.01 8.83
N LEU A 586 32.12 -54.69 7.71
CA LEU A 586 32.02 -54.11 6.37
C LEU A 586 30.83 -54.70 5.64
N ILE A 587 30.02 -53.86 4.98
CA ILE A 587 28.94 -54.33 4.11
C ILE A 587 29.55 -55.01 2.88
N LYS A 588 29.09 -56.23 2.56
CA LYS A 588 29.43 -56.93 1.32
C LYS A 588 28.53 -56.43 0.19
N GLN A 589 29.14 -55.92 -0.88
CA GLN A 589 28.42 -55.55 -2.10
C GLN A 589 28.23 -56.80 -2.98
N PRO A 590 27.05 -57.04 -3.58
CA PRO A 590 26.87 -58.09 -4.59
C PRO A 590 27.80 -57.84 -5.80
N GLU A 591 28.43 -58.87 -6.35
CA GLU A 591 29.39 -58.74 -7.47
C GLU A 591 28.79 -58.06 -8.73
N GLU A 592 27.48 -58.22 -8.98
CA GLU A 592 26.78 -57.54 -10.09
C GLU A 592 26.74 -56.01 -9.95
N SER A 593 26.74 -55.49 -8.72
CA SER A 593 26.76 -54.04 -8.42
C SER A 593 28.14 -53.40 -8.65
N LEU A 594 29.20 -54.21 -8.71
CA LEU A 594 30.57 -53.75 -8.96
C LEU A 594 30.86 -53.50 -10.45
N LEU A 595 30.13 -54.15 -11.35
CA LEU A 595 30.39 -54.15 -12.80
C LEU A 595 29.44 -53.26 -13.61
N ALA A 596 28.25 -52.92 -13.08
CA ALA A 596 27.31 -52.04 -13.76
C ALA A 596 27.60 -50.56 -13.45
N LEU A 597 28.13 -49.81 -14.43
CA LEU A 597 27.96 -48.36 -14.44
C LEU A 597 26.47 -48.08 -14.67
N PRO A 598 25.76 -47.34 -13.80
CA PRO A 598 24.34 -47.11 -14.01
C PRO A 598 24.12 -46.23 -15.26
N GLU A 599 23.51 -46.79 -16.31
CA GLU A 599 22.98 -46.01 -17.44
C GLU A 599 21.88 -45.03 -16.99
N ASP A 600 21.26 -45.27 -15.84
CA ASP A 600 20.18 -44.45 -15.27
C ASP A 600 20.64 -43.03 -14.86
N ILE A 601 21.89 -42.85 -14.45
CA ILE A 601 22.44 -41.51 -14.15
C ILE A 601 22.56 -40.65 -15.42
N VAL A 602 22.66 -41.28 -16.59
CA VAL A 602 22.75 -40.56 -17.88
C VAL A 602 21.38 -40.06 -18.33
N LYS A 603 20.29 -40.82 -18.12
CA LYS A 603 18.94 -40.45 -18.57
C LYS A 603 18.35 -39.24 -17.83
N GLU A 604 18.61 -39.06 -16.54
CA GLU A 604 18.13 -37.87 -15.82
C GLU A 604 18.96 -36.61 -16.09
N SER A 605 20.23 -36.75 -16.48
CA SER A 605 21.09 -35.59 -16.79
C SER A 605 20.72 -34.89 -18.11
N VAL A 606 20.05 -35.60 -19.02
CA VAL A 606 19.64 -35.09 -20.34
C VAL A 606 18.28 -34.38 -20.29
N SER A 607 17.39 -34.68 -19.32
CA SER A 607 16.11 -33.97 -19.18
C SER A 607 16.21 -32.64 -18.42
N ALA A 608 17.29 -32.42 -17.66
CA ALA A 608 17.51 -31.20 -16.88
C ALA A 608 18.28 -30.09 -17.63
N SER A 609 18.88 -30.40 -18.78
CA SER A 609 19.76 -29.47 -19.52
C SER A 609 19.03 -28.47 -20.43
N ASP A 610 17.69 -28.55 -20.56
CA ASP A 610 16.91 -27.69 -21.45
C ASP A 610 16.10 -26.56 -20.78
N ARG A 611 16.31 -26.28 -19.48
CA ARG A 611 15.83 -25.02 -18.89
C ARG A 611 16.88 -23.93 -19.02
N ARG A 612 16.79 -23.26 -20.17
CA ARG A 612 17.47 -22.02 -20.57
C ARG A 612 17.95 -21.15 -19.40
N ASN A 613 19.25 -20.95 -19.44
CA ASN A 613 20.01 -19.83 -18.93
C ASN A 613 19.29 -18.49 -19.21
N SER A 614 18.50 -18.00 -18.25
CA SER A 614 18.12 -16.59 -18.20
C SER A 614 19.24 -15.88 -17.45
N GLY A 615 20.24 -15.43 -18.21
CA GLY A 615 21.28 -14.54 -17.69
C GLY A 615 20.65 -13.26 -17.19
N ALA A 616 20.35 -13.22 -15.90
CA ALA A 616 20.18 -11.96 -15.19
C ALA A 616 21.58 -11.38 -15.03
N THR A 617 21.92 -10.44 -15.89
CA THR A 617 23.11 -9.59 -15.76
C THR A 617 23.10 -9.02 -14.34
N PHE A 618 24.07 -9.44 -13.54
CA PHE A 618 24.30 -8.96 -12.19
C PHE A 618 24.74 -7.49 -12.33
N VAL A 619 23.81 -6.55 -12.11
CA VAL A 619 24.19 -5.15 -11.87
C VAL A 619 24.52 -5.06 -10.40
N GLU A 620 25.82 -5.05 -10.13
CA GLU A 620 26.40 -4.82 -8.82
C GLU A 620 26.05 -3.37 -8.40
N GLY A 621 25.05 -3.24 -7.54
CA GLY A 621 24.55 -1.96 -7.05
C GLY A 621 23.99 -2.09 -5.64
N SER A 622 24.76 -1.61 -4.67
CA SER A 622 24.36 -1.23 -3.31
C SER A 622 23.75 -2.32 -2.41
N TRP A 623 24.57 -3.25 -1.95
CA TRP A 623 24.34 -3.89 -0.65
C TRP A 623 25.23 -3.18 0.39
N SER A 624 24.64 -2.33 1.24
CA SER A 624 25.32 -1.79 2.42
C SER A 624 24.71 -2.39 3.69
N PRO A 625 25.52 -2.71 4.73
CA PRO A 625 25.03 -3.32 5.97
C PRO A 625 24.23 -2.37 6.88
N GLU A 626 24.11 -1.10 6.52
CA GLU A 626 23.57 -0.04 7.39
C GLU A 626 22.07 0.20 7.17
N LEU A 627 21.23 -0.75 7.60
CA LEU A 627 19.76 -0.67 7.69
C LEU A 627 19.00 -1.05 6.39
N PRO A 628 18.38 -2.25 6.32
CA PRO A 628 17.55 -2.65 5.18
C PRO A 628 16.16 -1.99 5.18
N PHE A 629 15.77 -1.28 6.25
CA PHE A 629 14.36 -0.94 6.49
C PHE A 629 14.08 0.48 6.98
N ASP A 630 15.07 1.31 7.26
CA ASP A 630 14.81 2.70 7.69
C ASP A 630 14.42 3.61 6.50
N ASN A 631 14.74 3.23 5.27
CA ASN A 631 14.52 4.06 4.07
C ASN A 631 13.40 3.57 3.13
N ILE A 632 12.91 2.33 3.25
CA ILE A 632 11.87 1.81 2.34
C ILE A 632 10.48 2.31 2.73
N VAL A 633 10.25 2.42 4.04
CA VAL A 633 9.18 3.21 4.59
C VAL A 633 9.86 4.40 5.21
N GLY A 634 10.17 5.42 4.40
CA GLY A 634 10.37 6.73 4.98
C GLY A 634 9.22 6.93 5.96
N LYS A 635 9.53 7.19 7.24
CA LYS A 635 8.60 7.76 8.21
C LYS A 635 8.20 9.15 7.70
N GLN A 636 7.62 9.24 6.50
CA GLN A 636 6.62 10.23 6.23
C GLN A 636 5.50 9.82 7.15
N ASN A 637 5.37 10.58 8.24
CA ASN A 637 4.17 10.62 9.03
C ASN A 637 2.99 10.74 8.05
N TYR A 638 2.37 9.61 7.69
CA TYR A 638 1.16 9.58 6.87
C TYR A 638 0.04 10.42 7.53
N SER A 639 0.19 10.75 8.81
CA SER A 639 -0.65 11.67 9.57
C SER A 639 -0.50 13.16 9.20
N GLN A 640 0.48 13.56 8.36
CA GLN A 640 0.72 14.96 7.97
C GLN A 640 0.65 15.20 6.45
N MET A 641 -0.22 14.48 5.73
CA MET A 641 -0.52 14.87 4.35
C MET A 641 -1.34 16.17 4.31
N ARG A 642 -0.71 17.25 3.83
CA ARG A 642 -1.39 18.51 3.49
C ARG A 642 -2.34 18.25 2.32
N ASP A 643 -3.58 18.71 2.45
CA ASP A 643 -4.54 18.67 1.36
C ASP A 643 -4.22 19.81 0.37
N GLU A 644 -3.57 19.48 -0.75
CA GLU A 644 -3.19 20.44 -1.80
C GLU A 644 -4.41 21.15 -2.42
N VAL A 645 -5.61 20.56 -2.32
CA VAL A 645 -6.84 21.07 -2.93
C VAL A 645 -7.59 22.03 -1.99
N PHE A 646 -7.29 22.00 -0.69
CA PHE A 646 -8.02 22.72 0.35
C PHE A 646 -8.16 24.23 0.08
N LYS A 647 -7.05 24.91 -0.25
CA LYS A 647 -7.06 26.36 -0.54
C LYS A 647 -7.95 26.68 -1.75
N SER A 648 -7.89 25.85 -2.78
CA SER A 648 -8.68 26.02 -4.01
C SER A 648 -10.17 25.79 -3.77
N ASN A 649 -10.52 24.83 -2.91
CA ASN A 649 -11.91 24.59 -2.49
C ASN A 649 -12.50 25.82 -1.77
N LEU A 650 -11.71 26.46 -0.90
CA LEU A 650 -12.14 27.65 -0.18
C LEU A 650 -12.33 28.86 -1.11
N VAL A 651 -11.44 29.05 -2.09
CA VAL A 651 -11.60 30.10 -3.10
C VAL A 651 -12.84 29.86 -3.96
N CYS A 652 -13.12 28.62 -4.35
CA CYS A 652 -14.35 28.28 -5.07
C CYS A 652 -15.60 28.58 -4.22
N ALA A 653 -15.60 28.23 -2.94
CA ALA A 653 -16.70 28.56 -2.02
C ALA A 653 -16.91 30.07 -1.87
N PHE A 654 -15.83 30.86 -1.90
CA PHE A 654 -15.92 32.33 -1.91
C PHE A 654 -16.54 32.87 -3.20
N ILE A 655 -16.16 32.34 -4.36
CA ILE A 655 -16.73 32.72 -5.65
C ILE A 655 -18.24 32.43 -5.67
N VAL A 656 -18.66 31.27 -5.16
CA VAL A 656 -20.09 30.92 -5.04
C VAL A 656 -20.82 31.92 -4.14
N LEU A 657 -20.24 32.33 -3.01
CA LEU A 657 -20.82 33.36 -2.15
C LEU A 657 -21.04 34.67 -2.91
N LEU A 658 -20.06 35.13 -3.70
CA LEU A 658 -20.20 36.35 -4.49
C LEU A 658 -21.35 36.24 -5.50
N PHE A 659 -21.50 35.09 -6.16
CA PHE A 659 -22.64 34.84 -7.04
C PHE A 659 -23.98 34.83 -6.29
N ILE A 660 -24.06 34.18 -5.12
CA ILE A 660 -25.27 34.18 -4.28
C ILE A 660 -25.66 35.63 -3.94
N THR A 661 -24.70 36.46 -3.53
CA THR A 661 -24.95 37.88 -3.22
C THR A 661 -25.40 38.68 -4.44
N ALA A 662 -24.83 38.42 -5.63
CA ALA A 662 -25.23 39.07 -6.87
C ALA A 662 -26.66 38.68 -7.29
N ILE A 663 -27.01 37.39 -7.23
CA ILE A 663 -28.34 36.88 -7.58
C ILE A 663 -29.41 37.49 -6.66
N GLN A 664 -29.13 37.54 -5.35
CA GLN A 664 -30.09 38.05 -4.37
C GLN A 664 -30.22 39.58 -4.38
N SER A 665 -29.21 40.33 -4.85
CA SER A 665 -29.25 41.79 -4.93
C SER A 665 -29.87 42.32 -6.23
N LEU A 666 -29.89 41.53 -7.31
CA LEU A 666 -30.53 41.88 -8.58
C LEU A 666 -32.06 42.00 -8.50
N LEU A 667 -32.68 41.45 -7.45
CA LEU A 667 -34.13 41.38 -7.30
C LEU A 667 -34.61 42.39 -6.25
N PRO A 668 -35.58 43.27 -6.59
CA PRO A 668 -36.07 44.28 -5.67
C PRO A 668 -36.74 43.62 -4.46
N SER A 669 -36.28 44.00 -3.27
CA SER A 669 -36.80 43.50 -2.00
C SER A 669 -37.04 44.66 -1.05
N SER A 670 -38.12 44.58 -0.27
CA SER A 670 -38.45 45.53 0.79
C SER A 670 -37.40 45.55 1.92
N ARG A 671 -36.47 44.59 1.93
CA ARG A 671 -35.42 44.40 2.94
C ARG A 671 -34.01 44.69 2.40
N ALA A 672 -33.86 45.65 1.48
CA ALA A 672 -32.57 45.95 0.83
C ALA A 672 -31.45 46.35 1.81
N MET A 673 -31.75 47.18 2.82
CA MET A 673 -30.76 47.63 3.81
C MET A 673 -30.18 46.50 4.69
N PRO A 674 -30.99 45.65 5.36
CA PRO A 674 -30.44 44.54 6.15
C PRO A 674 -29.71 43.51 5.27
N MET A 675 -30.14 43.30 4.02
CA MET A 675 -29.41 42.42 3.10
C MET A 675 -28.02 42.97 2.74
N ALA A 676 -27.89 44.26 2.46
CA ALA A 676 -26.60 44.89 2.15
C ALA A 676 -25.62 44.79 3.32
N ILE A 677 -26.09 45.02 4.55
CA ILE A 677 -25.28 44.89 5.76
C ILE A 677 -24.83 43.44 5.94
N GLN A 678 -25.74 42.48 5.83
CA GLN A 678 -25.42 41.06 6.01
C GLN A 678 -24.44 40.56 4.95
N PHE A 679 -24.64 40.86 3.66
CA PHE A 679 -23.71 40.44 2.61
C PHE A 679 -22.33 41.06 2.81
N SER A 680 -22.25 42.32 3.23
CA SER A 680 -20.97 42.96 3.56
C SER A 680 -20.24 42.20 4.68
N ILE A 681 -20.96 41.81 5.74
CA ILE A 681 -20.40 41.01 6.84
C ILE A 681 -19.95 39.62 6.35
N LEU A 682 -20.77 38.91 5.56
CA LEU A 682 -20.45 37.56 5.07
C LEU A 682 -19.25 37.57 4.12
N ILE A 683 -19.16 38.55 3.22
CA ILE A 683 -18.02 38.72 2.30
C ILE A 683 -16.74 39.03 3.10
N MET A 684 -16.82 39.93 4.10
CA MET A 684 -15.69 40.23 4.97
C MET A 684 -15.24 39.00 5.78
N LEU A 685 -16.19 38.23 6.33
CA LEU A 685 -15.87 37.02 7.08
C LEU A 685 -15.22 35.95 6.20
N HIS A 686 -15.75 35.71 5.00
CA HIS A 686 -15.20 34.69 4.10
C HIS A 686 -13.85 35.10 3.50
N SER A 687 -13.67 36.38 3.18
CA SER A 687 -12.36 36.91 2.74
C SER A 687 -11.29 36.78 3.83
N ALA A 688 -11.67 36.97 5.11
CA ALA A 688 -10.80 36.69 6.24
C ALA A 688 -10.40 35.20 6.33
N LEU A 689 -11.34 34.26 6.11
CA LEU A 689 -11.03 32.83 6.06
C LEU A 689 -10.04 32.49 4.92
N VAL A 690 -10.25 33.03 3.73
CA VAL A 690 -9.34 32.85 2.58
C VAL A 690 -7.95 33.44 2.88
N LEU A 691 -7.90 34.61 3.50
CA LEU A 691 -6.64 35.24 3.88
C LEU A 691 -5.88 34.41 4.92
N ILE A 692 -6.54 33.94 5.98
CA ILE A 692 -5.92 33.15 7.06
C ILE A 692 -5.33 31.84 6.52
N THR A 693 -6.02 31.19 5.58
CA THR A 693 -5.59 29.90 5.00
C THR A 693 -4.56 30.00 3.88
N THR A 694 -4.42 31.18 3.27
CA THR A 694 -3.40 31.46 2.24
C THR A 694 -2.22 32.29 2.77
N ALA A 695 -2.26 32.70 4.04
CA ALA A 695 -1.30 33.62 4.62
C ALA A 695 0.17 33.15 4.57
N GLU A 696 0.41 31.83 4.57
CA GLU A 696 1.77 31.27 4.49
C GLU A 696 2.51 31.69 3.20
N ASP A 697 1.78 31.94 2.11
CA ASP A 697 2.33 32.27 0.80
C ASP A 697 2.64 33.79 0.64
N TYR A 698 2.21 34.63 1.59
CA TYR A 698 2.41 36.07 1.55
C TYR A 698 3.58 36.51 2.45
N LYS A 699 4.71 36.85 1.81
CA LYS A 699 5.93 37.34 2.48
C LYS A 699 5.78 38.67 3.25
N CYS A 700 4.65 39.37 3.10
CA CYS A 700 4.38 40.64 3.79
C CYS A 700 3.55 40.47 5.08
N LEU A 701 3.00 39.29 5.37
CA LEU A 701 2.15 39.06 6.54
C LEU A 701 2.94 38.74 7.81
N PRO A 702 2.43 39.10 9.01
CA PRO A 702 3.14 38.88 10.28
C PRO A 702 3.43 37.40 10.54
N LEU A 703 4.56 37.12 11.20
CA LEU A 703 5.06 35.75 11.45
C LEU A 703 4.03 34.87 12.17
N VAL A 704 3.26 35.47 13.10
CA VAL A 704 2.18 34.79 13.84
C VAL A 704 1.13 34.23 12.88
N LEU A 705 0.71 35.01 11.89
CA LEU A 705 -0.32 34.62 10.93
C LEU A 705 0.16 33.51 9.97
N ARG A 706 1.46 33.48 9.64
CA ARG A 706 2.01 32.37 8.84
C ARG A 706 2.12 31.08 9.64
N LYS A 707 2.51 31.16 10.92
CA LYS A 707 2.56 30.00 11.81
C LYS A 707 1.16 29.41 12.03
N THR A 708 0.15 30.25 12.24
CA THR A 708 -1.24 29.76 12.36
C THR A 708 -1.74 29.15 11.06
N CYS A 709 -1.46 29.75 9.90
CA CYS A 709 -1.79 29.17 8.59
C CYS A 709 -1.16 27.78 8.40
N CYS A 710 0.12 27.63 8.74
CA CYS A 710 0.83 26.34 8.65
C CYS A 710 0.16 25.29 9.56
N TRP A 711 -0.14 25.65 10.81
CA TRP A 711 -0.81 24.76 11.78
C TRP A 711 -2.20 24.34 11.31
N ILE A 712 -2.97 25.28 10.74
CA ILE A 712 -4.29 25.02 10.16
C ILE A 712 -4.20 24.01 9.00
N ASN A 713 -3.24 24.19 8.10
CA ASN A 713 -3.10 23.33 6.91
C ASN A 713 -2.63 21.91 7.25
N GLU A 714 -1.84 21.75 8.32
CA GLU A 714 -1.36 20.45 8.80
C GLU A 714 -2.39 19.72 9.69
N THR A 715 -3.21 20.45 10.44
CA THR A 715 -4.12 19.85 11.42
C THR A 715 -5.49 19.54 10.80
N TYR A 716 -5.84 18.25 10.72
CA TYR A 716 -7.12 17.78 10.16
C TYR A 716 -8.35 18.44 10.83
N LEU A 717 -8.36 18.55 12.16
CA LEU A 717 -9.47 19.15 12.90
C LEU A 717 -9.62 20.64 12.57
N ALA A 718 -8.53 21.41 12.57
CA ALA A 718 -8.55 22.83 12.25
C ALA A 718 -9.04 23.10 10.83
N ARG A 719 -8.58 22.30 9.86
CA ARG A 719 -9.05 22.36 8.47
C ARG A 719 -10.55 22.12 8.38
N ASN A 720 -11.07 21.09 9.04
CA ASN A 720 -12.50 20.80 9.04
C ASN A 720 -13.33 21.93 9.64
N VAL A 721 -12.88 22.55 10.74
CA VAL A 721 -13.57 23.70 11.35
C VAL A 721 -13.70 24.86 10.35
N ILE A 722 -12.66 25.16 9.58
CA ILE A 722 -12.72 26.21 8.54
C ILE A 722 -13.66 25.83 7.40
N ILE A 723 -13.67 24.55 6.98
CA ILE A 723 -14.61 24.05 5.97
C ILE A 723 -16.05 24.28 6.43
N PHE A 724 -16.38 23.94 7.67
CA PHE A 724 -17.72 24.17 8.23
C PHE A 724 -18.08 25.65 8.29
N ALA A 725 -17.16 26.50 8.74
CA ALA A 725 -17.40 27.95 8.78
C ALA A 725 -17.69 28.49 7.36
N SER A 726 -16.94 28.04 6.36
CA SER A 726 -17.15 28.39 4.95
C SER A 726 -18.51 27.95 4.41
N ILE A 727 -18.94 26.72 4.71
CA ILE A 727 -20.25 26.20 4.31
C ILE A 727 -21.37 26.99 5.00
N LEU A 728 -21.23 27.26 6.30
CA LEU A 728 -22.21 28.01 7.09
C LEU A 728 -22.39 29.44 6.56
N ILE A 729 -21.30 30.10 6.15
CA ILE A 729 -21.36 31.44 5.54
C ILE A 729 -22.17 31.42 4.24
N ASN A 730 -21.93 30.45 3.36
CA ASN A 730 -22.68 30.30 2.12
C ASN A 730 -24.17 30.01 2.38
N PHE A 731 -24.45 29.16 3.36
CA PHE A 731 -25.81 28.87 3.81
C PHE A 731 -26.53 30.12 4.32
N LEU A 732 -25.91 30.91 5.21
CA LEU A 732 -26.48 32.16 5.72
C LEU A 732 -26.72 33.18 4.61
N GLY A 733 -25.84 33.23 3.60
CA GLY A 733 -26.03 34.07 2.42
C GLY A 733 -27.24 33.66 1.58
N ALA A 734 -27.65 32.39 1.62
CA ALA A 734 -28.70 31.86 0.76
C ALA A 734 -30.14 32.01 1.31
N ILE A 735 -30.35 32.45 2.55
CA ILE A 735 -31.65 32.33 3.27
C ILE A 735 -32.60 33.56 3.13
N LEU A 736 -32.12 34.69 2.61
CA LEU A 736 -32.78 35.99 2.86
C LEU A 736 -33.88 36.42 1.88
N ASN A 737 -33.79 36.01 0.61
CA ASN A 737 -34.64 36.57 -0.45
C ASN A 737 -35.53 35.50 -1.10
N ILE A 738 -36.45 35.93 -1.95
CA ILE A 738 -37.47 35.10 -2.62
C ILE A 738 -36.89 33.92 -3.43
N TYR A 739 -35.62 34.00 -3.84
CA TYR A 739 -34.88 32.93 -4.54
C TYR A 739 -34.15 31.95 -3.59
N PHE A 740 -34.48 31.94 -2.29
CA PHE A 740 -33.73 31.18 -1.29
C PHE A 740 -33.61 29.68 -1.59
N VAL A 741 -34.59 29.07 -2.26
CA VAL A 741 -34.53 27.67 -2.70
C VAL A 741 -33.39 27.46 -3.71
N PHE A 742 -33.34 28.26 -4.77
CA PHE A 742 -32.31 28.13 -5.82
C PHE A 742 -30.93 28.54 -5.33
N THR A 743 -30.82 29.60 -4.51
CA THR A 743 -29.55 29.95 -3.86
C THR A 743 -29.16 28.95 -2.77
N GLY A 744 -30.13 28.25 -2.19
CA GLY A 744 -29.90 27.14 -1.27
C GLY A 744 -29.30 25.92 -1.95
N VAL A 745 -29.71 25.62 -3.19
CA VAL A 745 -29.00 24.66 -4.05
C VAL A 745 -27.54 25.05 -4.24
N LEU A 746 -27.26 26.31 -4.60
CA LEU A 746 -25.89 26.79 -4.74
C LEU A 746 -25.09 26.61 -3.45
N ALA A 747 -25.69 26.90 -2.29
CA ALA A 747 -25.07 26.68 -1.00
C ALA A 747 -24.79 25.17 -0.74
N MET A 748 -25.70 24.26 -1.09
CA MET A 748 -25.44 22.82 -0.99
C MET A 748 -24.32 22.34 -1.93
N VAL A 749 -24.21 22.94 -3.13
CA VAL A 749 -23.11 22.67 -4.06
C VAL A 749 -21.76 23.07 -3.47
N THR A 750 -21.69 24.08 -2.59
CA THR A 750 -20.44 24.39 -1.88
C THR A 750 -19.94 23.24 -1.00
N CYS A 751 -20.83 22.40 -0.44
CA CYS A 751 -20.43 21.18 0.24
C CYS A 751 -19.80 20.15 -0.70
N ALA A 752 -20.24 20.11 -1.97
CA ALA A 752 -19.72 19.20 -2.98
C ALA A 752 -18.27 19.54 -3.36
N VAL A 753 -17.88 20.82 -3.29
CA VAL A 753 -16.52 21.30 -3.56
C VAL A 753 -15.51 20.75 -2.54
N PHE A 754 -15.91 20.57 -1.28
CA PHE A 754 -15.00 20.09 -0.22
C PHE A 754 -14.81 18.57 -0.26
N LEU A 755 -14.03 18.09 -1.22
CA LEU A 755 -13.92 16.67 -1.55
C LEU A 755 -13.48 15.78 -0.37
N ARG A 756 -12.49 16.18 0.43
CA ARG A 756 -11.93 15.38 1.54
C ARG A 756 -12.69 15.48 2.88
N LEU A 757 -13.82 16.21 2.94
CA LEU A 757 -14.66 16.20 4.13
C LEU A 757 -15.39 14.84 4.20
N ASN A 758 -15.35 14.18 5.36
CA ASN A 758 -15.99 12.87 5.57
C ASN A 758 -17.45 12.88 5.06
N SER A 759 -17.84 11.88 4.27
CA SER A 759 -19.16 11.80 3.65
C SER A 759 -20.30 11.79 4.68
N VAL A 760 -20.08 11.21 5.87
CA VAL A 760 -21.05 11.22 6.98
C VAL A 760 -21.25 12.65 7.49
N LEU A 761 -20.16 13.39 7.60
CA LEU A 761 -20.16 14.76 8.09
C LEU A 761 -20.81 15.72 7.08
N LYS A 762 -20.53 15.53 5.79
CA LYS A 762 -21.24 16.20 4.69
C LYS A 762 -22.74 15.96 4.76
N LEU A 763 -23.14 14.69 4.92
CA LEU A 763 -24.55 14.31 5.00
C LEU A 763 -25.24 14.98 6.18
N ALA A 764 -24.62 14.97 7.36
CA ALA A 764 -25.17 15.61 8.56
C ALA A 764 -25.41 17.12 8.33
N VAL A 765 -24.44 17.83 7.75
CA VAL A 765 -24.59 19.26 7.43
C VAL A 765 -25.71 19.49 6.42
N LEU A 766 -25.75 18.72 5.34
CA LEU A 766 -26.77 18.86 4.30
C LEU A 766 -28.18 18.58 4.84
N LEU A 767 -28.35 17.57 5.70
CA LEU A 767 -29.63 17.27 6.35
C LEU A 767 -30.09 18.43 7.24
N ILE A 768 -29.18 19.03 8.02
CA ILE A 768 -29.48 20.20 8.84
C ILE A 768 -29.89 21.39 7.95
N MET A 769 -29.15 21.64 6.86
CA MET A 769 -29.50 22.71 5.91
C MET A 769 -30.89 22.50 5.31
N ILE A 770 -31.21 21.29 4.88
CA ILE A 770 -32.53 20.96 4.32
C ILE A 770 -33.62 21.09 5.36
N ALA A 771 -33.42 20.63 6.60
CA ALA A 771 -34.41 20.77 7.66
C ALA A 771 -34.72 22.25 7.95
N VAL A 772 -33.69 23.10 7.98
CA VAL A 772 -33.86 24.55 8.13
C VAL A 772 -34.58 25.14 6.92
N TYR A 773 -34.22 24.76 5.69
CA TYR A 773 -34.93 25.23 4.49
C TYR A 773 -36.40 24.79 4.46
N ALA A 774 -36.69 23.55 4.88
CA ALA A 774 -38.06 23.07 5.00
C ALA A 774 -38.85 23.88 6.04
N LEU A 775 -38.26 24.14 7.20
CA LEU A 775 -38.86 24.97 8.24
C LEU A 775 -39.13 26.40 7.74
N LEU A 776 -38.17 27.02 7.04
CA LEU A 776 -38.31 28.36 6.48
C LEU A 776 -39.41 28.42 5.42
N THR A 777 -39.50 27.37 4.60
CA THR A 777 -40.54 27.23 3.55
C THR A 777 -41.93 27.14 4.18
N GLU A 778 -42.09 26.38 5.26
CA GLU A 778 -43.37 26.19 5.97
C GLU A 778 -43.80 27.40 6.81
N THR A 779 -42.86 28.10 7.44
CA THR A 779 -43.20 29.10 8.47
C THR A 779 -43.10 30.54 7.97
N ILE A 780 -42.00 30.89 7.30
CA ILE A 780 -41.68 32.29 6.96
C ILE A 780 -42.18 32.64 5.56
N TYR A 781 -42.04 31.71 4.61
CA TYR A 781 -42.31 31.96 3.19
C TYR A 781 -43.58 31.28 2.66
N ALA A 782 -44.36 30.58 3.48
CA ALA A 782 -45.56 29.86 3.03
C ALA A 782 -46.55 30.75 2.27
N GLY A 783 -46.82 31.97 2.76
CA GLY A 783 -47.71 32.92 2.09
C GLY A 783 -47.20 33.42 0.74
N LEU A 784 -45.89 33.30 0.48
CA LEU A 784 -45.27 33.71 -0.78
C LEU A 784 -45.35 32.61 -1.84
N PHE A 785 -45.14 31.34 -1.47
CA PHE A 785 -45.39 30.21 -2.36
C PHE A 785 -46.86 30.12 -2.76
N LEU A 786 -47.79 30.29 -1.81
CA LEU A 786 -49.23 30.31 -2.08
C LEU A 786 -49.63 31.45 -3.03
N ARG A 787 -49.01 32.63 -2.88
CA ARG A 787 -49.27 33.78 -3.77
C ARG A 787 -48.67 33.57 -5.16
N TYR A 788 -47.49 32.95 -5.25
CA TYR A 788 -46.86 32.60 -6.52
C TYR A 788 -47.68 31.57 -7.29
N ASP A 789 -48.14 30.51 -6.61
CA ASP A 789 -49.00 29.48 -7.19
C ASP A 789 -50.30 30.10 -7.74
N HIS A 790 -50.92 31.00 -6.98
CA HIS A 790 -52.16 31.69 -7.39
C HIS A 790 -51.97 32.69 -8.55
N LEU A 791 -50.79 33.31 -8.70
CA LEU A 791 -50.49 34.28 -9.77
C LEU A 791 -50.08 33.62 -11.09
N THR A 792 -49.36 32.51 -11.00
CA THR A 792 -48.71 31.87 -12.16
C THR A 792 -49.57 30.74 -12.74
N HIS A 793 -50.44 30.14 -11.91
CA HIS A 793 -51.26 28.99 -12.27
C HIS A 793 -52.72 29.22 -11.88
N SER A 794 -53.51 29.80 -12.79
CA SER A 794 -54.97 29.94 -12.66
C SER A 794 -55.74 28.68 -13.11
N GLY A 795 -55.16 27.47 -12.96
CA GLY A 795 -55.72 26.24 -13.52
C GLY A 795 -55.39 24.97 -12.73
N GLU A 796 -56.32 24.01 -12.76
CA GLU A 796 -56.47 22.82 -11.91
C GLU A 796 -55.40 21.69 -12.10
N ASP A 797 -54.32 21.92 -12.86
CA ASP A 797 -53.34 20.89 -13.28
C ASP A 797 -51.98 20.95 -12.54
N PHE A 798 -51.90 21.53 -11.34
CA PHE A 798 -50.60 21.94 -10.78
C PHE A 798 -50.15 21.20 -9.52
N LEU A 799 -48.88 20.79 -9.54
CA LEU A 799 -48.13 20.31 -8.38
C LEU A 799 -47.57 21.52 -7.61
N GLY A 800 -47.99 21.73 -6.35
CA GLY A 800 -47.59 22.90 -5.56
C GLY A 800 -46.08 23.16 -5.58
N THR A 801 -45.66 24.41 -5.82
CA THR A 801 -44.23 24.79 -5.95
C THR A 801 -43.42 24.46 -4.71
N LYS A 802 -44.07 24.44 -3.54
CA LYS A 802 -43.52 23.98 -2.27
C LYS A 802 -43.02 22.53 -2.34
N GLU A 803 -43.84 21.59 -2.79
CA GLU A 803 -43.45 20.17 -2.84
C GLU A 803 -42.35 19.91 -3.87
N ALA A 804 -42.42 20.59 -5.01
CA ALA A 804 -41.38 20.56 -6.04
C ALA A 804 -40.03 21.10 -5.51
N SER A 805 -40.05 22.12 -4.65
CA SER A 805 -38.83 22.69 -4.06
C SER A 805 -38.16 21.74 -3.04
N LEU A 806 -38.94 21.04 -2.22
CA LEU A 806 -38.43 20.04 -1.27
C LEU A 806 -37.84 18.83 -2.00
N LEU A 807 -38.51 18.36 -3.05
CA LEU A 807 -38.04 17.28 -3.91
C LEU A 807 -36.71 17.64 -4.59
N LEU A 808 -36.58 18.88 -5.09
CA LEU A 808 -35.34 19.41 -5.64
C LEU A 808 -34.21 19.39 -4.58
N MET A 809 -34.47 19.84 -3.35
CA MET A 809 -33.46 19.80 -2.29
C MET A 809 -33.03 18.37 -1.96
N ALA A 810 -33.98 17.44 -1.84
CA ALA A 810 -33.71 16.04 -1.54
C ALA A 810 -32.87 15.37 -2.64
N MET A 811 -33.18 15.65 -3.91
CA MET A 811 -32.41 15.16 -5.05
C MET A 811 -30.96 15.68 -5.00
N PHE A 812 -30.76 16.97 -4.72
CA PHE A 812 -29.41 17.53 -4.58
C PHE A 812 -28.65 16.97 -3.39
N LEU A 813 -29.30 16.69 -2.26
CA LEU A 813 -28.66 16.02 -1.12
C LEU A 813 -28.11 14.66 -1.52
N LEU A 814 -28.92 13.84 -2.21
CA LEU A 814 -28.50 12.51 -2.65
C LEU A 814 -27.34 12.60 -3.65
N ALA A 815 -27.41 13.53 -4.60
CA ALA A 815 -26.37 13.76 -5.58
C ALA A 815 -25.05 14.23 -4.92
N VAL A 816 -25.10 15.22 -4.04
CA VAL A 816 -23.91 15.74 -3.35
C VAL A 816 -23.33 14.70 -2.38
N PHE A 817 -24.17 13.93 -1.69
CA PHE A 817 -23.73 12.85 -0.82
C PHE A 817 -22.98 11.77 -1.60
N TYR A 818 -23.55 11.32 -2.72
CA TYR A 818 -22.90 10.32 -3.56
C TYR A 818 -21.60 10.84 -4.18
N HIS A 819 -21.55 12.10 -4.61
CA HIS A 819 -20.32 12.76 -5.05
C HIS A 819 -19.24 12.71 -3.96
N GLY A 820 -19.65 12.96 -2.71
CA GLY A 820 -18.78 12.90 -1.54
C GLY A 820 -18.20 11.52 -1.24
N GLN A 821 -18.81 10.42 -1.70
CA GLN A 821 -18.27 9.06 -1.57
C GLN A 821 -17.32 8.66 -2.71
N GLN A 822 -17.37 9.37 -3.85
CA GLN A 822 -16.50 9.09 -4.99
C GLN A 822 -15.08 9.65 -4.82
N VAL A 823 -14.85 10.51 -3.83
CA VAL A 823 -13.50 10.99 -3.56
C VAL A 823 -13.05 10.39 -2.23
N PRO A 824 -11.96 9.59 -2.22
CA PRO A 824 -11.49 8.88 -1.03
C PRO A 824 -11.03 9.80 0.09
#